data_AF-Q025I9-F1
#
_entry.id   AF-Q025I9-F1
#
_cell.length_a   1.000
_cell.length_b   1.000
_cell.length_c   1.000
_cell.angle_alpha   90.00
_cell.angle_beta   90.00
_cell.angle_gamma   90.00
#
_symmetry.space_group_name_H-M   'P 1'
#
loop_
_entity.id
_entity.type
_entity.pdbx_description
1 polymer ?
#
loop_
_entity_poly.entity_id
_entity_poly.type
_entity_poly.pdbx_seq_one_letter_code
_entity_poly.pdbx_strand_id
1 'polypeptide(L)'
;MKFDRTEPKCVCASQDAAGQRDVAPQMNPAAPPRAMHAGAKRTRESHCEPCLRMLGEPGNNPESEMRGRQTNPSIPSSAMRADTKRTQALPLLAVLLIGSTVPAMAAYPNGYSFCKVVTTQHGMVSGSSDLANYPLTVALTDPALKTASNGGGVNNSNGYDIAFYPDCSGSGTALKWELESYSPTTGAIVAHVLRPTLSHTTDDTIGMYYGGAFNSFQSTAGAVWESGFRGVWHLPNGSVLSLTDSTANANNTTNNGAAAVPGIVDGGAGGSGSQWVNLGTSSALQPNSAFTLSAWVKLNSLASYPGLITSPYQANTAAGYILAVDTTGRLALYTDPNGTGTGYNVALSSNTISTGAWYYVAATWDGSTQRLYFNGVPDGAHAAASVNYGAVVAPGRLLSYPNQNANGSIDEVRISGVARSPDWILTEYRNQSSPSTYISVGPQLTSIGYSNGYSYCKVVTTLHTMVSGSNDLANYPLTVSLTDADLKTAANGGLVNNSNGYDIGFYQDCSGAGAPLNWEVESYSPATGALVAHVLRPALSHTADDTIGMYYGGAFSNFQSTPGAVWDANYKLVWHAANDGGLVLTDSTSNANPITNHNAVAAVAGKIGGGAGFASGSAQYLDFGSSTGLNPANLTVEAWVNYTSVASPDGYNSVFDREHAAFAAGDYSLLIKNNGKMAYYLKDAAGAMVGIDGTGANTLSPGNWNHLVMTYSAGGSLTGYVNGSQDAATAATANGLSNGSSIPAQTSFYSAGFPRYLNASVDEIRVSSIARSADWVLTEFRNQSAPASYLSVGPRLSVGTVRIRHSVKTDQ
;
A
#
# COMPACT_ATOMS: atom_id res chain seq x y z
N MET A 1 -24.24 -47.35 -24.72
CA MET A 1 -24.77 -48.65 -24.25
C MET A 1 -24.47 -48.78 -22.76
N LYS A 2 -25.31 -49.51 -22.00
CA LYS A 2 -25.07 -50.18 -20.70
C LYS A 2 -23.94 -49.68 -19.74
N PHE A 3 -24.36 -49.33 -18.49
CA PHE A 3 -23.75 -49.67 -17.17
C PHE A 3 -22.30 -49.18 -16.84
N ASP A 4 -21.89 -48.94 -15.58
CA ASP A 4 -22.58 -48.85 -14.26
C ASP A 4 -21.85 -47.87 -13.30
N ARG A 5 -22.37 -47.70 -12.08
CA ARG A 5 -21.83 -46.92 -10.94
C ARG A 5 -20.67 -47.64 -10.22
N THR A 6 -19.81 -46.87 -9.53
CA THR A 6 -19.49 -47.11 -8.10
C THR A 6 -18.70 -45.96 -7.46
N GLU A 7 -18.94 -45.69 -6.18
CA GLU A 7 -18.15 -44.79 -5.33
C GLU A 7 -17.34 -45.61 -4.28
N PRO A 8 -16.13 -45.18 -3.89
CA PRO A 8 -15.45 -45.65 -2.69
C PRO A 8 -15.61 -44.67 -1.51
N LYS A 9 -15.66 -45.21 -0.28
CA LYS A 9 -15.79 -44.44 0.97
C LYS A 9 -14.42 -44.09 1.57
N CYS A 10 -14.31 -42.95 2.25
CA CYS A 10 -13.21 -42.70 3.17
C CYS A 10 -13.50 -43.26 4.58
N VAL A 11 -12.44 -43.72 5.26
CA VAL A 11 -12.46 -44.21 6.65
C VAL A 11 -11.27 -43.59 7.38
N CYS A 12 -11.50 -43.02 8.56
CA CYS A 12 -10.43 -42.55 9.44
C CYS A 12 -10.12 -43.60 10.51
N ALA A 13 -8.83 -43.84 10.79
CA ALA A 13 -8.37 -44.72 11.84
C ALA A 13 -7.21 -44.07 12.60
N SER A 14 -7.25 -44.15 13.94
CA SER A 14 -6.18 -43.72 14.85
C SER A 14 -5.26 -44.89 15.21
N GLN A 15 -3.98 -44.61 15.46
CA GLN A 15 -3.04 -45.58 16.03
C GLN A 15 -2.29 -44.98 17.22
N ASP A 16 -2.29 -45.71 18.33
CA ASP A 16 -1.36 -45.57 19.45
C ASP A 16 -0.32 -46.70 19.40
N ALA A 17 0.93 -46.39 19.76
CA ALA A 17 1.96 -47.38 20.09
C ALA A 17 2.97 -46.75 21.07
N ALA A 18 3.53 -47.54 22.00
CA ALA A 18 4.32 -47.02 23.13
C ALA A 18 5.53 -47.90 23.47
N GLY A 19 6.54 -47.33 24.14
CA GLY A 19 7.64 -48.11 24.71
C GLY A 19 8.77 -47.30 25.39
N GLN A 20 8.77 -47.30 26.73
CA GLN A 20 9.91 -47.53 27.67
C GLN A 20 11.28 -46.83 27.43
N ARG A 21 12.04 -46.37 28.45
CA ARG A 21 12.09 -46.80 29.87
C ARG A 21 12.72 -45.75 30.82
N ASP A 22 12.35 -45.82 32.09
CA ASP A 22 12.94 -45.36 33.37
C ASP A 22 14.26 -44.55 33.43
N VAL A 23 14.30 -43.51 34.29
CA VAL A 23 15.04 -43.47 35.60
C VAL A 23 14.69 -42.18 36.38
N ALA A 24 14.70 -42.25 37.71
CA ALA A 24 14.52 -41.18 38.72
C ALA A 24 15.36 -41.56 39.98
N PRO A 25 15.49 -40.78 41.10
CA PRO A 25 14.59 -39.72 41.62
C PRO A 25 15.26 -38.55 42.42
N GLN A 26 14.43 -37.82 43.20
CA GLN A 26 14.74 -36.82 44.26
C GLN A 26 15.13 -35.39 43.80
N MET A 27 14.75 -34.30 44.50
CA MET A 27 14.06 -34.15 45.81
C MET A 27 13.10 -32.92 45.84
N ASN A 28 12.19 -32.89 46.81
CA ASN A 28 11.18 -31.82 47.11
C ASN A 28 11.61 -31.09 48.43
N PRO A 29 10.87 -30.15 49.09
CA PRO A 29 9.62 -29.44 48.72
C PRO A 29 9.55 -27.91 49.05
N ALA A 30 8.51 -27.22 48.55
CA ALA A 30 7.86 -26.09 49.25
C ALA A 30 6.43 -25.78 48.71
N ALA A 31 5.43 -25.79 49.59
CA ALA A 31 4.01 -25.40 49.42
C ALA A 31 3.36 -25.39 50.84
N PRO A 32 2.03 -25.21 51.06
CA PRO A 32 0.89 -24.80 50.22
C PRO A 32 0.22 -23.53 50.89
N PRO A 33 -1.11 -23.26 50.94
CA PRO A 33 -2.35 -23.80 50.30
C PRO A 33 -3.22 -22.65 49.67
N ARG A 34 -4.53 -22.68 49.35
CA ARG A 34 -5.71 -23.62 49.22
C ARG A 34 -6.77 -22.85 48.35
N ALA A 35 -7.92 -23.35 47.86
CA ALA A 35 -8.61 -24.66 47.90
C ALA A 35 -9.60 -24.85 46.71
N MET A 36 -9.92 -26.11 46.39
CA MET A 36 -11.28 -26.70 46.23
C MET A 36 -12.34 -26.02 45.31
N HIS A 37 -12.73 -26.65 44.18
CA HIS A 37 -13.78 -27.71 44.02
C HIS A 37 -15.20 -27.14 43.82
N ALA A 38 -16.14 -27.73 43.05
CA ALA A 38 -16.17 -28.82 42.06
C ALA A 38 -17.37 -28.49 41.11
N GLY A 39 -17.86 -29.28 40.13
CA GLY A 39 -17.67 -30.65 39.67
C GLY A 39 -18.89 -31.03 38.78
N ALA A 40 -18.70 -31.75 37.68
CA ALA A 40 -19.76 -31.93 36.67
C ALA A 40 -20.73 -33.09 36.96
N LYS A 41 -21.98 -33.00 36.48
CA LYS A 41 -22.91 -34.13 36.33
C LYS A 41 -23.74 -34.00 35.03
N ARG A 42 -24.15 -35.15 34.50
CA ARG A 42 -24.89 -35.30 33.23
C ARG A 42 -26.39 -35.44 33.48
N THR A 43 -27.19 -35.03 32.50
CA THR A 43 -28.47 -35.67 32.14
C THR A 43 -28.43 -36.08 30.65
N ARG A 44 -29.38 -36.90 30.20
CA ARG A 44 -29.33 -37.65 28.93
C ARG A 44 -30.76 -37.94 28.47
N GLU A 45 -30.94 -38.19 27.16
CA GLU A 45 -32.19 -38.70 26.53
C GLU A 45 -33.39 -37.70 26.55
N SER A 46 -34.38 -37.72 25.63
CA SER A 46 -34.67 -38.67 24.53
C SER A 46 -35.63 -38.13 23.44
N HIS A 47 -35.39 -38.53 22.17
CA HIS A 47 -36.36 -38.98 21.15
C HIS A 47 -37.26 -38.01 20.30
N CYS A 48 -37.12 -38.19 18.97
CA CYS A 48 -38.14 -38.43 17.92
C CYS A 48 -38.97 -37.32 17.20
N GLU A 49 -38.86 -37.41 15.87
CA GLU A 49 -39.69 -36.95 14.72
C GLU A 49 -40.96 -37.83 14.47
N PRO A 50 -41.78 -37.68 13.37
CA PRO A 50 -42.33 -36.49 12.66
C PRO A 50 -43.81 -36.65 12.13
N CYS A 51 -44.26 -35.67 11.30
CA CYS A 51 -45.39 -35.72 10.32
C CYS A 51 -46.85 -35.68 10.87
N LEU A 52 -47.90 -35.20 10.16
CA LEU A 52 -48.28 -35.43 8.74
C LEU A 52 -49.37 -34.44 8.21
N ARG A 53 -49.26 -33.94 6.94
CA ARG A 53 -50.31 -33.49 5.94
C ARG A 53 -51.45 -32.48 6.32
N MET A 54 -52.21 -31.85 5.40
CA MET A 54 -52.11 -31.37 3.98
C MET A 54 -53.47 -30.71 3.56
N LEU A 55 -53.50 -29.96 2.44
CA LEU A 55 -54.67 -29.39 1.70
C LEU A 55 -55.19 -28.02 2.21
N GLY A 56 -55.65 -27.10 1.35
CA GLY A 56 -55.73 -27.13 -0.14
C GLY A 56 -56.16 -25.78 -0.75
N GLU A 57 -56.20 -25.70 -2.10
CA GLU A 57 -56.64 -24.52 -2.88
C GLU A 57 -58.19 -24.40 -2.99
N PRO A 58 -58.71 -23.29 -3.53
CA PRO A 58 -59.01 -23.25 -4.98
C PRO A 58 -58.75 -21.88 -5.66
N GLY A 59 -58.79 -21.83 -7.00
CA GLY A 59 -58.74 -20.59 -7.80
C GLY A 59 -59.72 -20.58 -8.97
N ASN A 60 -59.82 -19.45 -9.70
CA ASN A 60 -60.37 -19.36 -11.07
C ASN A 60 -60.09 -18.01 -11.76
N ASN A 61 -60.33 -17.98 -13.08
CA ASN A 61 -60.14 -16.87 -14.05
C ASN A 61 -61.54 -16.47 -14.64
N PRO A 62 -61.76 -15.65 -15.71
CA PRO A 62 -60.91 -14.72 -16.48
C PRO A 62 -61.60 -13.36 -16.87
N GLU A 63 -61.08 -12.71 -17.94
CA GLU A 63 -61.77 -11.87 -18.97
C GLU A 63 -62.15 -10.38 -18.77
N SER A 64 -61.71 -9.52 -19.71
CA SER A 64 -62.59 -8.84 -20.71
C SER A 64 -61.80 -8.02 -21.76
N GLU A 65 -62.36 -7.85 -22.98
CA GLU A 65 -61.78 -7.05 -24.09
C GLU A 65 -62.28 -5.59 -24.13
N MET A 66 -61.51 -4.68 -24.76
CA MET A 66 -61.90 -3.83 -25.93
C MET A 66 -60.88 -2.69 -26.15
N ARG A 67 -60.65 -2.07 -27.32
CA ARG A 67 -60.73 -2.35 -28.78
C ARG A 67 -60.55 -0.99 -29.48
N GLY A 68 -59.66 -0.89 -30.48
CA GLY A 68 -59.66 0.21 -31.48
C GLY A 68 -58.35 0.99 -31.62
N ARG A 69 -57.97 1.49 -32.80
CA ARG A 69 -58.53 1.26 -34.16
C ARG A 69 -57.48 1.58 -35.25
N GLN A 70 -57.51 0.80 -36.34
CA GLN A 70 -56.96 0.97 -37.72
C GLN A 70 -56.27 2.32 -38.05
N THR A 71 -55.16 2.37 -38.81
CA THR A 71 -55.13 2.10 -40.27
C THR A 71 -53.84 1.45 -40.82
N ASN A 72 -53.84 1.12 -42.13
CA ASN A 72 -52.93 0.18 -42.81
C ASN A 72 -51.91 0.90 -43.75
N PRO A 73 -50.74 0.29 -44.06
CA PRO A 73 -49.78 0.77 -45.07
C PRO A 73 -50.06 0.26 -46.50
N SER A 74 -49.13 0.51 -47.42
CA SER A 74 -49.27 0.47 -48.89
C SER A 74 -49.01 -0.89 -49.59
N ILE A 75 -49.40 -0.94 -50.88
CA ILE A 75 -49.52 -2.10 -51.80
C ILE A 75 -49.31 -1.55 -53.25
N PRO A 76 -48.72 -2.25 -54.26
CA PRO A 76 -47.91 -3.49 -54.28
C PRO A 76 -46.67 -3.50 -55.26
N SER A 77 -45.95 -4.64 -55.30
CA SER A 77 -45.37 -5.38 -56.47
C SER A 77 -44.73 -4.65 -57.68
N SER A 78 -43.64 -5.14 -58.27
CA SER A 78 -43.64 -6.35 -59.15
C SER A 78 -42.25 -6.98 -59.37
N ALA A 79 -42.11 -8.30 -59.16
CA ALA A 79 -41.90 -9.37 -60.18
C ALA A 79 -40.43 -9.57 -60.65
N MET A 80 -39.73 -10.66 -60.26
CA MET A 80 -39.67 -12.02 -60.88
C MET A 80 -38.91 -12.06 -62.24
N ARG A 81 -37.97 -12.98 -62.54
CA ARG A 81 -37.80 -14.45 -62.27
C ARG A 81 -36.31 -14.82 -62.01
N ALA A 82 -35.94 -15.80 -61.17
CA ALA A 82 -35.86 -17.28 -61.35
C ALA A 82 -34.72 -17.73 -62.31
N ASP A 83 -33.95 -18.82 -62.09
CA ASP A 83 -33.96 -19.98 -61.17
C ASP A 83 -32.52 -20.22 -60.58
N THR A 84 -32.18 -21.10 -59.60
CA THR A 84 -32.61 -22.49 -59.35
C THR A 84 -32.34 -22.97 -57.90
N LYS A 85 -33.11 -23.98 -57.46
CA LYS A 85 -33.04 -24.86 -56.25
C LYS A 85 -31.65 -24.97 -55.56
N ARG A 86 -31.43 -24.86 -54.23
CA ARG A 86 -32.18 -25.13 -52.97
C ARG A 86 -31.83 -26.48 -52.29
N THR A 87 -30.98 -26.42 -51.26
CA THR A 87 -30.85 -27.41 -50.17
C THR A 87 -30.93 -26.68 -48.82
N GLN A 88 -31.22 -27.39 -47.73
CA GLN A 88 -31.77 -26.79 -46.50
C GLN A 88 -30.70 -26.31 -45.48
N ALA A 89 -30.98 -25.19 -44.82
CA ALA A 89 -30.35 -24.76 -43.57
C ALA A 89 -31.45 -24.18 -42.65
N LEU A 90 -31.27 -24.31 -41.33
CA LEU A 90 -32.17 -23.73 -40.33
C LEU A 90 -32.07 -22.19 -40.35
N PRO A 91 -33.15 -21.45 -40.00
CA PRO A 91 -33.07 -20.00 -39.82
C PRO A 91 -32.23 -19.68 -38.59
N LEU A 92 -30.95 -19.37 -38.80
CA LEU A 92 -30.09 -18.83 -37.75
C LEU A 92 -30.65 -17.47 -37.31
N LEU A 93 -30.98 -17.34 -36.03
CA LEU A 93 -31.45 -16.09 -35.45
C LEU A 93 -30.32 -15.06 -35.53
N ALA A 94 -30.44 -14.12 -36.46
CA ALA A 94 -29.45 -13.07 -36.67
C ALA A 94 -29.48 -12.07 -35.52
N VAL A 95 -28.78 -12.40 -34.43
CA VAL A 95 -28.43 -11.42 -33.39
C VAL A 95 -27.58 -10.35 -34.08
N LEU A 96 -28.17 -9.17 -34.24
CA LEU A 96 -27.44 -8.00 -34.70
C LEU A 96 -26.49 -7.58 -33.56
N LEU A 97 -25.28 -8.14 -33.55
CA LEU A 97 -24.21 -7.58 -32.74
C LEU A 97 -23.94 -6.18 -33.26
N ILE A 98 -24.51 -5.19 -32.57
CA ILE A 98 -23.96 -3.84 -32.55
C ILE A 98 -22.58 -4.01 -31.96
N GLY A 99 -21.57 -4.09 -32.82
CA GLY A 99 -20.19 -4.20 -32.42
C GLY A 99 -19.80 -2.94 -31.67
N SER A 100 -19.87 -2.99 -30.34
CA SER A 100 -19.26 -2.00 -29.48
C SER A 100 -17.77 -2.01 -29.78
N THR A 101 -17.33 -1.02 -30.56
CA THR A 101 -15.91 -0.75 -30.76
C THR A 101 -15.35 -0.35 -29.41
N VAL A 102 -14.84 -1.34 -28.67
CA VAL A 102 -14.00 -1.11 -27.49
C VAL A 102 -12.94 -0.11 -27.95
N PRO A 103 -12.83 1.07 -27.32
CA PRO A 103 -11.87 2.07 -27.76
C PRO A 103 -10.49 1.42 -27.76
N ALA A 104 -9.78 1.53 -28.88
CA ALA A 104 -8.44 0.97 -29.00
C ALA A 104 -7.61 1.54 -27.84
N MET A 105 -7.10 0.66 -26.98
CA MET A 105 -6.34 1.10 -25.80
C MET A 105 -5.18 1.94 -26.30
N ALA A 106 -5.05 3.15 -25.77
CA ALA A 106 -3.93 3.99 -26.16
C ALA A 106 -2.63 3.30 -25.74
N ALA A 107 -1.54 3.54 -26.45
CA ALA A 107 -0.23 3.27 -25.89
C ALA A 107 0.07 4.30 -24.79
N TYR A 108 0.92 3.95 -23.84
CA TYR A 108 1.64 4.92 -23.03
C TYR A 108 2.50 5.82 -23.95
N PRO A 109 2.87 7.06 -23.53
CA PRO A 109 3.76 7.92 -24.32
C PRO A 109 5.12 7.29 -24.68
N ASN A 110 5.59 6.31 -23.91
CA ASN A 110 6.79 5.52 -24.19
C ASN A 110 6.58 4.32 -25.14
N GLY A 111 5.38 4.11 -25.70
CA GLY A 111 5.11 3.12 -26.75
C GLY A 111 4.69 1.72 -26.27
N TYR A 112 4.48 1.52 -24.97
CA TYR A 112 4.01 0.26 -24.38
C TYR A 112 2.48 0.28 -24.18
N SER A 113 1.82 -0.87 -24.03
CA SER A 113 0.37 -0.93 -23.75
C SER A 113 0.06 -1.10 -22.25
N PHE A 114 1.01 -1.66 -21.49
CA PHE A 114 0.82 -2.07 -20.11
C PHE A 114 1.94 -1.59 -19.19
N CYS A 115 1.63 -1.40 -17.91
CA CYS A 115 2.61 -1.25 -16.83
C CYS A 115 2.22 -2.07 -15.59
N LYS A 116 3.19 -2.34 -14.72
CA LYS A 116 3.03 -2.84 -13.35
C LYS A 116 3.99 -2.08 -12.45
N VAL A 117 3.52 -1.54 -11.34
CA VAL A 117 4.44 -0.99 -10.33
C VAL A 117 5.14 -2.14 -9.63
N VAL A 118 6.47 -2.07 -9.55
CA VAL A 118 7.30 -2.95 -8.72
C VAL A 118 7.79 -2.11 -7.54
N THR A 119 7.56 -2.59 -6.32
CA THR A 119 7.92 -1.91 -5.06
C THR A 119 8.95 -2.74 -4.30
N THR A 120 10.07 -2.12 -3.94
CA THR A 120 11.08 -2.63 -3.02
C THR A 120 10.83 -2.08 -1.63
N GLN A 121 10.76 -2.95 -0.62
CA GLN A 121 10.53 -2.53 0.76
C GLN A 121 11.81 -1.97 1.39
N HIS A 122 11.77 -0.76 1.94
CA HIS A 122 12.97 -0.11 2.50
C HIS A 122 13.60 -0.90 3.66
N GLY A 123 12.80 -1.61 4.47
CA GLY A 123 13.30 -2.49 5.54
C GLY A 123 14.16 -3.67 5.06
N MET A 124 14.13 -3.98 3.76
CA MET A 124 15.00 -4.98 3.14
C MET A 124 16.33 -4.38 2.65
N VAL A 125 16.45 -3.05 2.55
CA VAL A 125 17.70 -2.31 2.35
C VAL A 125 18.43 -2.20 3.70
N SER A 126 19.76 -2.23 3.69
CA SER A 126 20.57 -2.07 4.91
C SER A 126 21.16 -0.67 5.03
N GLY A 127 21.48 -0.27 6.27
CA GLY A 127 22.31 0.90 6.57
C GLY A 127 21.56 2.11 7.12
N SER A 128 22.27 3.23 7.17
CA SER A 128 21.80 4.55 7.61
C SER A 128 21.94 5.62 6.51
N SER A 129 22.03 5.18 5.26
CA SER A 129 22.17 6.02 4.07
C SER A 129 21.70 5.25 2.83
N ASP A 130 21.03 5.93 1.90
CA ASP A 130 20.56 5.34 0.66
C ASP A 130 21.70 4.82 -0.23
N LEU A 131 21.46 3.75 -1.00
CA LEU A 131 22.46 3.14 -1.88
C LEU A 131 22.42 3.77 -3.28
N ALA A 132 23.55 4.35 -3.72
CA ALA A 132 23.64 5.01 -5.02
C ALA A 132 24.10 4.05 -6.15
N ASN A 133 23.47 4.15 -7.32
CA ASN A 133 23.73 3.33 -8.51
C ASN A 133 23.68 1.82 -8.24
N TYR A 134 22.60 1.37 -7.58
CA TYR A 134 22.40 -0.02 -7.14
C TYR A 134 21.71 -0.87 -8.22
N PRO A 135 22.26 -2.03 -8.63
CA PRO A 135 21.65 -2.93 -9.61
C PRO A 135 20.63 -3.85 -8.92
N LEU A 136 19.35 -3.44 -8.94
CA LEU A 136 18.24 -4.16 -8.33
C LEU A 136 17.84 -5.37 -9.18
N THR A 137 18.02 -6.59 -8.67
CA THR A 137 17.48 -7.81 -9.28
C THR A 137 15.96 -7.87 -9.08
N VAL A 138 15.23 -7.91 -10.20
CA VAL A 138 13.79 -8.12 -10.32
C VAL A 138 13.58 -9.51 -10.91
N ALA A 139 13.28 -10.50 -10.07
CA ALA A 139 13.00 -11.88 -10.49
C ALA A 139 11.63 -12.35 -9.97
N LEU A 140 10.76 -12.79 -10.89
CA LEU A 140 9.38 -13.17 -10.58
C LEU A 140 8.76 -14.09 -11.65
N THR A 141 7.53 -14.53 -11.43
CA THR A 141 6.69 -15.14 -12.47
C THR A 141 5.29 -14.55 -12.40
N ASP A 142 4.83 -13.92 -13.48
CA ASP A 142 3.53 -13.25 -13.57
C ASP A 142 2.83 -13.66 -14.88
N PRO A 143 1.61 -14.24 -14.84
CA PRO A 143 0.88 -14.63 -16.04
C PRO A 143 0.65 -13.49 -17.05
N ALA A 144 0.60 -12.23 -16.60
CA ALA A 144 0.49 -11.08 -17.50
C ALA A 144 1.76 -10.84 -18.34
N LEU A 145 2.92 -11.31 -17.88
CA LEU A 145 4.18 -11.25 -18.64
C LEU A 145 4.34 -12.41 -19.64
N LYS A 146 3.37 -13.31 -19.79
CA LYS A 146 3.34 -14.23 -20.93
C LYS A 146 3.19 -13.46 -22.24
N THR A 147 3.58 -14.08 -23.34
CA THR A 147 3.24 -13.56 -24.66
C THR A 147 1.74 -13.58 -24.92
N ALA A 148 1.25 -12.70 -25.79
CA ALA A 148 -0.16 -12.64 -26.19
C ALA A 148 -0.70 -13.99 -26.72
N SER A 149 0.14 -14.74 -27.44
CA SER A 149 -0.18 -16.11 -27.91
C SER A 149 -0.30 -17.15 -26.78
N ASN A 150 0.24 -16.85 -25.59
CA ASN A 150 0.16 -17.67 -24.38
C ASN A 150 -0.77 -17.05 -23.30
N GLY A 151 -1.59 -16.06 -23.67
CA GLY A 151 -2.60 -15.45 -22.80
C GLY A 151 -2.09 -14.36 -21.84
N GLY A 152 -0.91 -13.77 -22.09
CA GLY A 152 -0.44 -12.57 -21.39
C GLY A 152 -0.48 -11.31 -22.27
N GLY A 153 0.30 -10.30 -21.89
CA GLY A 153 0.34 -8.99 -22.54
C GLY A 153 1.65 -8.64 -23.26
N VAL A 154 2.66 -9.51 -23.27
CA VAL A 154 3.94 -9.27 -23.98
C VAL A 154 3.78 -9.59 -25.48
N ASN A 155 4.32 -8.77 -26.36
CA ASN A 155 4.22 -8.99 -27.81
C ASN A 155 5.41 -9.80 -28.37
N ASN A 156 6.63 -9.58 -27.86
CA ASN A 156 7.85 -10.18 -28.36
C ASN A 156 8.22 -11.44 -27.56
N SER A 157 8.46 -12.56 -28.24
CA SER A 157 8.85 -13.84 -27.59
C SER A 157 10.15 -13.76 -26.80
N ASN A 158 10.99 -12.75 -27.06
CA ASN A 158 12.28 -12.56 -26.43
C ASN A 158 12.23 -11.49 -25.31
N GLY A 159 11.05 -10.98 -24.95
CA GLY A 159 10.89 -9.96 -23.90
C GLY A 159 11.45 -8.58 -24.28
N TYR A 160 11.69 -8.30 -25.57
CA TYR A 160 12.24 -7.03 -26.03
C TYR A 160 11.29 -5.84 -25.84
N ASP A 161 9.98 -6.09 -25.77
CA ASP A 161 8.99 -5.13 -25.32
C ASP A 161 8.73 -5.24 -23.81
N ILE A 162 9.74 -5.55 -22.99
CA ILE A 162 9.71 -5.38 -21.52
C ILE A 162 10.76 -4.35 -21.12
N ALA A 163 10.37 -3.32 -20.36
CA ALA A 163 11.23 -2.21 -19.98
C ALA A 163 10.92 -1.63 -18.60
N PHE A 164 11.85 -0.85 -18.04
CA PHE A 164 11.73 -0.26 -16.71
C PHE A 164 11.91 1.27 -16.75
N TYR A 165 11.01 2.00 -16.09
CA TYR A 165 11.02 3.47 -15.95
C TYR A 165 10.84 3.85 -14.45
N PRO A 166 11.12 5.10 -14.06
CA PRO A 166 11.01 5.56 -12.67
C PRO A 166 9.64 5.33 -12.01
N ASP A 167 8.55 5.37 -12.78
CA ASP A 167 7.19 5.08 -12.32
C ASP A 167 6.35 4.47 -13.46
N CYS A 168 5.04 4.27 -13.24
CA CYS A 168 4.09 3.88 -14.28
C CYS A 168 3.42 5.08 -15.00
N SER A 169 4.10 6.19 -15.27
CA SER A 169 3.52 7.35 -15.99
C SER A 169 3.65 7.30 -17.53
N GLY A 170 4.41 6.37 -18.07
CA GLY A 170 4.88 6.36 -19.46
C GLY A 170 5.78 7.54 -19.84
N SER A 171 6.25 8.32 -18.86
CA SER A 171 7.07 9.51 -19.05
C SER A 171 8.43 9.38 -18.34
N GLY A 172 9.30 10.37 -18.56
CA GLY A 172 10.68 10.36 -18.07
C GLY A 172 11.61 9.44 -18.86
N THR A 173 12.90 9.50 -18.53
CA THR A 173 13.92 8.64 -19.13
C THR A 173 13.76 7.21 -18.63
N ALA A 174 13.87 6.22 -19.52
CA ALA A 174 13.95 4.82 -19.12
C ALA A 174 15.12 4.60 -18.15
N LEU A 175 14.95 3.69 -17.20
CA LEU A 175 16.06 3.19 -16.38
C LEU A 175 17.00 2.37 -17.28
N LYS A 176 18.20 2.07 -16.80
CA LYS A 176 19.10 1.12 -17.47
C LYS A 176 18.82 -0.27 -16.91
N TRP A 177 18.62 -1.27 -17.76
CA TRP A 177 18.41 -2.64 -17.30
C TRP A 177 19.10 -3.68 -18.19
N GLU A 178 19.38 -4.81 -17.56
CA GLU A 178 19.73 -6.06 -18.20
C GLU A 178 18.53 -7.00 -18.11
N LEU A 179 18.29 -7.79 -19.16
CA LEU A 179 17.34 -8.88 -19.16
C LEU A 179 18.15 -10.17 -19.21
N GLU A 180 18.25 -10.86 -18.07
CA GLU A 180 19.05 -12.07 -17.92
C GLU A 180 18.29 -13.27 -18.51
N SER A 181 17.02 -13.43 -18.13
CA SER A 181 16.15 -14.48 -18.66
C SER A 181 14.68 -14.04 -18.78
N TYR A 182 13.97 -14.63 -19.74
CA TYR A 182 12.54 -14.42 -19.96
C TYR A 182 11.88 -15.68 -20.53
N SER A 183 10.71 -16.03 -20.03
CA SER A 183 9.92 -17.19 -20.48
C SER A 183 8.58 -16.75 -21.09
N PRO A 184 8.41 -16.82 -22.42
CA PRO A 184 7.20 -16.36 -23.11
C PRO A 184 5.95 -17.19 -22.82
N THR A 185 6.09 -18.37 -22.20
CA THR A 185 5.00 -19.32 -21.90
C THR A 185 4.58 -19.31 -20.42
N THR A 186 5.50 -19.04 -19.49
CA THR A 186 5.19 -18.95 -18.05
C THR A 186 5.01 -17.52 -17.56
N GLY A 187 5.66 -16.54 -18.21
CA GLY A 187 5.76 -15.17 -17.69
C GLY A 187 6.80 -15.03 -16.58
N ALA A 188 7.76 -15.97 -16.50
CA ALA A 188 8.95 -15.82 -15.67
C ALA A 188 9.93 -14.81 -16.29
N ILE A 189 10.57 -14.02 -15.45
CA ILE A 189 11.56 -13.00 -15.84
C ILE A 189 12.63 -12.89 -14.76
N VAL A 190 13.87 -12.66 -15.18
CA VAL A 190 14.96 -12.13 -14.34
C VAL A 190 15.59 -10.94 -15.06
N ALA A 191 15.66 -9.80 -14.38
CA ALA A 191 16.24 -8.56 -14.90
C ALA A 191 16.98 -7.79 -13.80
N HIS A 192 18.06 -7.09 -14.14
CA HIS A 192 18.78 -6.22 -13.21
C HIS A 192 18.57 -4.76 -13.61
N VAL A 193 17.94 -3.98 -12.74
CA VAL A 193 17.53 -2.59 -13.01
C VAL A 193 18.40 -1.63 -12.20
N LEU A 194 19.14 -0.76 -12.88
CA LEU A 194 19.99 0.23 -12.21
C LEU A 194 19.13 1.32 -11.56
N ARG A 195 19.09 1.35 -10.23
CA ARG A 195 18.50 2.43 -9.44
C ARG A 195 19.55 3.50 -9.17
N PRO A 196 19.35 4.77 -9.59
CA PRO A 196 20.27 5.86 -9.25
C PRO A 196 20.43 6.05 -7.74
N THR A 197 19.33 5.85 -7.00
CA THR A 197 19.24 5.80 -5.54
C THR A 197 18.23 4.71 -5.16
N LEU A 198 18.55 3.88 -4.17
CA LEU A 198 17.66 2.91 -3.52
C LEU A 198 17.58 3.28 -2.03
N SER A 199 16.38 3.61 -1.51
CA SER A 199 16.25 4.20 -0.18
C SER A 199 16.19 3.19 0.97
N HIS A 200 16.76 3.58 2.11
CA HIS A 200 16.71 2.84 3.37
C HIS A 200 15.60 3.31 4.33
N THR A 201 14.83 4.37 4.00
CA THR A 201 13.76 4.92 4.86
C THR A 201 12.39 5.03 4.19
N THR A 202 12.30 4.92 2.86
CA THR A 202 11.02 4.96 2.13
C THR A 202 10.95 3.87 1.06
N ASP A 203 9.79 3.24 0.91
CA ASP A 203 9.58 2.20 -0.09
C ASP A 203 9.81 2.73 -1.52
N ASP A 204 10.64 2.01 -2.27
CA ASP A 204 11.20 2.47 -3.52
C ASP A 204 10.50 1.77 -4.70
N THR A 205 10.10 2.53 -5.73
CA THR A 205 9.24 2.04 -6.82
C THR A 205 9.84 2.23 -8.22
N ILE A 206 9.41 1.38 -9.15
CA ILE A 206 9.61 1.51 -10.61
C ILE A 206 8.34 1.08 -11.34
N GLY A 207 8.16 1.56 -12.57
CA GLY A 207 7.21 0.97 -13.51
C GLY A 207 7.89 -0.06 -14.42
N MET A 208 7.36 -1.28 -14.44
CA MET A 208 7.71 -2.36 -15.38
C MET A 208 6.67 -2.40 -16.50
N TYR A 209 7.07 -2.08 -17.72
CA TYR A 209 6.20 -1.90 -18.89
C TYR A 209 6.26 -3.09 -19.82
N TYR A 210 5.15 -3.38 -20.50
CA TYR A 210 5.06 -4.45 -21.49
C TYR A 210 3.98 -4.22 -22.55
N GLY A 211 3.98 -5.04 -23.62
CA GLY A 211 2.99 -4.97 -24.69
C GLY A 211 3.24 -3.82 -25.67
N GLY A 212 4.51 -3.49 -25.91
CA GLY A 212 4.92 -2.49 -26.91
C GLY A 212 5.24 -3.12 -28.27
N ALA A 213 5.40 -2.30 -29.31
CA ALA A 213 5.67 -2.76 -30.68
C ALA A 213 7.18 -2.93 -30.98
N PHE A 214 7.96 -3.43 -30.01
CA PHE A 214 9.43 -3.42 -30.06
C PHE A 214 10.03 -4.72 -30.63
N ASN A 215 10.85 -4.56 -31.68
CA ASN A 215 11.54 -5.66 -32.37
C ASN A 215 13.03 -5.79 -32.00
N SER A 216 13.54 -4.89 -31.15
CA SER A 216 14.91 -4.91 -30.62
C SER A 216 14.88 -4.65 -29.12
N PHE A 217 15.84 -5.19 -28.38
CA PHE A 217 16.01 -4.86 -26.96
C PHE A 217 16.27 -3.35 -26.78
N GLN A 218 15.73 -2.76 -25.72
CA GLN A 218 15.67 -1.30 -25.52
C GLN A 218 16.71 -0.76 -24.52
N SER A 219 17.64 -1.60 -24.06
CA SER A 219 18.72 -1.26 -23.12
C SER A 219 20.01 -2.03 -23.45
N THR A 220 21.03 -1.97 -22.60
CA THR A 220 22.23 -2.83 -22.70
C THR A 220 22.73 -3.26 -21.32
N ALA A 221 23.25 -4.49 -21.22
CA ALA A 221 23.80 -5.05 -19.98
C ALA A 221 24.87 -4.15 -19.34
N GLY A 222 25.90 -3.77 -20.11
CA GLY A 222 27.02 -2.95 -19.63
C GLY A 222 26.58 -1.64 -18.97
N ALA A 223 25.47 -1.06 -19.44
CA ALA A 223 24.93 0.19 -18.93
C ALA A 223 24.45 0.11 -17.47
N VAL A 224 24.11 -1.09 -16.96
CA VAL A 224 23.76 -1.34 -15.56
C VAL A 224 25.02 -1.34 -14.67
N TRP A 225 26.10 -1.95 -15.15
CA TRP A 225 27.27 -2.27 -14.34
C TRP A 225 28.38 -1.20 -14.36
N GLU A 226 28.12 -0.03 -14.95
CA GLU A 226 29.06 1.12 -15.04
C GLU A 226 29.54 1.64 -13.67
N SER A 227 28.88 1.26 -12.56
CA SER A 227 29.18 1.64 -11.17
C SER A 227 30.48 0.99 -10.62
N GLY A 228 31.56 0.99 -11.40
CA GLY A 228 32.86 0.45 -11.01
C GLY A 228 32.94 -1.09 -10.96
N PHE A 229 32.00 -1.81 -11.58
CA PHE A 229 32.19 -3.24 -11.82
C PHE A 229 33.22 -3.48 -12.94
N ARG A 230 33.90 -4.63 -12.86
CA ARG A 230 35.03 -5.01 -13.71
C ARG A 230 34.79 -6.32 -14.44
N GLY A 231 33.96 -7.20 -13.86
CA GLY A 231 33.39 -8.37 -14.51
C GLY A 231 32.15 -8.82 -13.74
N VAL A 232 31.10 -9.20 -14.46
CA VAL A 232 29.84 -9.70 -13.89
C VAL A 232 29.38 -10.89 -14.73
N TRP A 233 29.15 -12.03 -14.09
CA TRP A 233 28.76 -13.27 -14.75
C TRP A 233 27.58 -13.91 -14.01
N HIS A 234 26.40 -13.77 -14.60
CA HIS A 234 25.14 -14.39 -14.14
C HIS A 234 25.09 -15.91 -14.41
N LEU A 235 25.90 -16.41 -15.36
CA LEU A 235 26.01 -17.84 -15.69
C LEU A 235 24.64 -18.53 -16.00
N PRO A 236 23.70 -17.88 -16.72
CA PRO A 236 22.27 -18.24 -16.76
C PRO A 236 21.95 -19.66 -17.24
N ASN A 237 20.75 -20.12 -16.89
CA ASN A 237 20.33 -21.51 -16.96
C ASN A 237 20.15 -22.00 -18.41
N GLY A 238 20.71 -23.16 -18.71
CA GLY A 238 20.61 -23.76 -20.04
C GLY A 238 21.34 -25.08 -20.15
N SER A 239 21.21 -25.72 -21.32
CA SER A 239 21.96 -26.92 -21.68
C SER A 239 23.43 -26.63 -22.05
N VAL A 240 23.81 -25.34 -22.13
CA VAL A 240 25.15 -24.85 -22.41
C VAL A 240 25.44 -23.70 -21.44
N LEU A 241 26.60 -23.74 -20.78
CA LEU A 241 27.02 -22.71 -19.83
C LEU A 241 27.32 -21.39 -20.56
N SER A 242 26.53 -20.35 -20.28
CA SER A 242 26.81 -18.99 -20.72
C SER A 242 27.95 -18.39 -19.89
N LEU A 243 28.87 -17.67 -20.56
CA LEU A 243 30.14 -17.21 -20.01
C LEU A 243 30.48 -15.74 -20.35
N THR A 244 29.46 -15.00 -20.79
CA THR A 244 29.52 -13.58 -21.17
C THR A 244 29.70 -12.69 -19.94
N ASP A 245 30.59 -11.70 -20.03
CA ASP A 245 30.70 -10.61 -19.06
C ASP A 245 29.64 -9.54 -19.36
N SER A 246 28.75 -9.30 -18.41
CA SER A 246 27.69 -8.30 -18.53
C SER A 246 28.19 -6.85 -18.43
N THR A 247 29.43 -6.61 -17.99
CA THR A 247 30.01 -5.26 -17.94
C THR A 247 30.52 -4.77 -19.30
N ALA A 248 30.61 -3.44 -19.47
CA ALA A 248 31.20 -2.82 -20.67
C ALA A 248 32.69 -3.17 -20.91
N ASN A 249 33.36 -3.86 -19.97
CA ASN A 249 34.73 -4.36 -20.12
C ASN A 249 34.79 -5.63 -21.02
N ALA A 250 33.67 -6.35 -21.19
CA ALA A 250 33.52 -7.51 -22.07
C ALA A 250 34.57 -8.64 -21.86
N ASN A 251 34.92 -8.94 -20.61
CA ASN A 251 35.83 -10.03 -20.23
C ASN A 251 35.17 -11.42 -20.37
N ASN A 252 34.68 -11.73 -21.56
CA ASN A 252 34.03 -13.00 -21.88
C ASN A 252 34.99 -14.18 -21.62
N THR A 253 34.51 -15.18 -20.90
CA THR A 253 35.37 -16.20 -20.28
C THR A 253 35.38 -17.50 -21.09
N THR A 254 36.43 -18.31 -20.93
CA THR A 254 36.59 -19.57 -21.67
C THR A 254 36.32 -20.79 -20.79
N ASN A 255 35.39 -21.65 -21.21
CA ASN A 255 35.05 -22.87 -20.50
C ASN A 255 36.21 -23.89 -20.53
N ASN A 256 36.64 -24.39 -19.38
CA ASN A 256 37.61 -25.49 -19.25
C ASN A 256 36.94 -26.73 -18.63
N GLY A 257 35.79 -27.12 -19.18
CA GLY A 257 35.03 -28.34 -18.86
C GLY A 257 33.92 -28.18 -17.81
N ALA A 258 33.67 -26.96 -17.31
CA ALA A 258 32.59 -26.69 -16.38
C ALA A 258 31.21 -26.88 -17.05
N ALA A 259 30.25 -27.38 -16.29
CA ALA A 259 28.88 -27.62 -16.73
C ALA A 259 27.94 -26.47 -16.31
N ALA A 260 26.84 -26.29 -17.03
CA ALA A 260 25.71 -25.51 -16.53
C ALA A 260 24.98 -26.29 -15.42
N VAL A 261 24.59 -25.60 -14.36
CA VAL A 261 23.84 -26.16 -13.21
C VAL A 261 22.80 -25.15 -12.71
N PRO A 262 21.76 -25.56 -11.95
CA PRO A 262 20.83 -24.62 -11.34
C PRO A 262 21.51 -23.79 -10.23
N GLY A 263 21.22 -22.48 -10.21
CA GLY A 263 21.78 -21.51 -9.28
C GLY A 263 20.97 -21.18 -8.03
N ILE A 264 21.16 -19.94 -7.59
CA ILE A 264 20.27 -19.13 -6.76
C ILE A 264 19.51 -18.12 -7.64
N VAL A 265 20.20 -17.48 -8.59
CA VAL A 265 19.58 -16.64 -9.62
C VAL A 265 19.71 -17.36 -10.97
N ASP A 266 18.61 -17.96 -11.44
CA ASP A 266 18.51 -18.79 -12.65
C ASP A 266 19.55 -19.94 -12.78
N GLY A 267 20.79 -19.64 -13.18
CA GLY A 267 21.83 -20.59 -13.60
C GLY A 267 23.09 -20.63 -12.73
N GLY A 268 24.16 -21.21 -13.25
CA GLY A 268 25.41 -21.37 -12.51
C GLY A 268 26.43 -22.26 -13.20
N ALA A 269 27.69 -22.14 -12.82
CA ALA A 269 28.78 -22.99 -13.30
C ALA A 269 29.13 -24.07 -12.27
N GLY A 270 29.16 -25.34 -12.70
CA GLY A 270 29.53 -26.50 -11.89
C GLY A 270 30.86 -27.13 -12.32
N GLY A 271 31.73 -27.41 -11.35
CA GLY A 271 33.00 -28.13 -11.54
C GLY A 271 33.11 -29.34 -10.61
N SER A 272 33.81 -30.40 -11.03
CA SER A 272 33.99 -31.64 -10.27
C SER A 272 35.44 -31.84 -9.76
N GLY A 273 36.17 -30.76 -9.51
CA GLY A 273 37.56 -30.81 -9.01
C GLY A 273 38.65 -30.97 -10.07
N SER A 274 38.30 -30.97 -11.36
CA SER A 274 39.30 -30.92 -12.47
C SER A 274 39.03 -29.81 -13.49
N GLN A 275 37.79 -29.32 -13.54
CA GLN A 275 37.27 -28.34 -14.48
C GLN A 275 37.16 -26.96 -13.83
N TRP A 276 37.17 -25.91 -14.64
CA TRP A 276 37.21 -24.51 -14.19
C TRP A 276 36.75 -23.55 -15.31
N VAL A 277 36.63 -22.26 -15.00
CA VAL A 277 36.34 -21.20 -15.98
C VAL A 277 37.51 -20.21 -16.02
N ASN A 278 37.93 -19.84 -17.23
CA ASN A 278 39.10 -19.00 -17.49
C ASN A 278 38.68 -17.55 -17.77
N LEU A 279 39.02 -16.63 -16.86
CA LEU A 279 38.69 -15.19 -16.94
C LEU A 279 39.61 -14.39 -17.89
N GLY A 280 40.60 -15.04 -18.51
CA GLY A 280 41.61 -14.38 -19.33
C GLY A 280 42.60 -13.54 -18.50
N THR A 281 43.33 -12.66 -19.19
CA THR A 281 44.44 -11.87 -18.63
C THR A 281 44.17 -10.36 -18.63
N SER A 282 42.90 -9.96 -18.51
CA SER A 282 42.49 -8.55 -18.59
C SER A 282 42.92 -7.76 -17.35
N SER A 283 43.54 -6.60 -17.56
CA SER A 283 43.92 -5.68 -16.48
C SER A 283 42.72 -5.00 -15.81
N ALA A 284 41.53 -5.03 -16.43
CA ALA A 284 40.29 -4.60 -15.76
C ALA A 284 40.03 -5.43 -14.50
N LEU A 285 40.40 -6.72 -14.50
CA LEU A 285 40.27 -7.65 -13.38
C LEU A 285 41.40 -7.52 -12.34
N GLN A 286 42.25 -6.49 -12.44
CA GLN A 286 43.38 -6.23 -11.53
C GLN A 286 43.27 -4.85 -10.83
N PRO A 287 42.14 -4.52 -10.16
CA PRO A 287 41.98 -3.26 -9.43
C PRO A 287 43.01 -3.12 -8.29
N ASN A 288 43.77 -2.02 -8.31
CA ASN A 288 44.95 -1.82 -7.47
C ASN A 288 44.79 -0.77 -6.34
N SER A 289 43.63 -0.10 -6.26
CA SER A 289 43.30 0.88 -5.22
C SER A 289 42.35 0.34 -4.15
N ALA A 290 41.29 -0.34 -4.59
CA ALA A 290 40.31 -1.02 -3.75
C ALA A 290 39.53 -2.05 -4.59
N PHE A 291 38.92 -3.05 -3.97
CA PHE A 291 38.02 -3.99 -4.66
C PHE A 291 36.92 -4.59 -3.79
N THR A 292 35.93 -5.18 -4.47
CA THR A 292 34.99 -6.17 -3.94
C THR A 292 34.95 -7.38 -4.87
N LEU A 293 34.95 -8.56 -4.28
CA LEU A 293 34.68 -9.84 -4.94
C LEU A 293 33.43 -10.41 -4.29
N SER A 294 32.46 -10.92 -5.06
CA SER A 294 31.34 -11.69 -4.50
C SER A 294 30.84 -12.78 -5.45
N ALA A 295 30.22 -13.81 -4.87
CA ALA A 295 29.54 -14.90 -5.56
C ALA A 295 28.64 -15.67 -4.59
N TRP A 296 27.66 -16.39 -5.13
CA TRP A 296 27.07 -17.55 -4.46
C TRP A 296 27.94 -18.77 -4.71
N VAL A 297 28.17 -19.59 -3.68
CA VAL A 297 28.99 -20.82 -3.75
C VAL A 297 28.34 -22.00 -3.06
N LYS A 298 28.49 -23.18 -3.66
CA LYS A 298 28.01 -24.46 -3.11
C LYS A 298 29.04 -25.55 -3.34
N LEU A 299 29.83 -25.85 -2.32
CA LEU A 299 30.93 -26.82 -2.43
C LEU A 299 30.45 -28.25 -2.15
N ASN A 300 30.93 -29.20 -2.95
CA ASN A 300 30.71 -30.64 -2.74
C ASN A 300 31.88 -31.28 -1.98
N SER A 301 33.06 -30.66 -1.99
CA SER A 301 34.25 -31.11 -1.24
C SER A 301 35.16 -29.93 -0.87
N LEU A 302 35.78 -30.02 0.31
CA LEU A 302 36.79 -29.09 0.82
C LEU A 302 38.22 -29.66 0.73
N ALA A 303 38.38 -30.90 0.26
CA ALA A 303 39.60 -31.72 0.42
C ALA A 303 40.83 -31.25 -0.38
N SER A 304 40.74 -30.16 -1.15
CA SER A 304 41.81 -29.69 -2.03
C SER A 304 41.92 -28.16 -2.05
N TYR A 305 41.55 -27.48 -0.96
CA TYR A 305 41.66 -26.03 -0.79
C TYR A 305 40.99 -25.27 -1.97
N PRO A 306 39.66 -25.39 -2.14
CA PRO A 306 38.99 -24.94 -3.36
C PRO A 306 39.06 -23.42 -3.55
N GLY A 307 39.75 -22.99 -4.60
CA GLY A 307 39.73 -21.61 -5.07
C GLY A 307 38.39 -21.26 -5.72
N LEU A 308 37.84 -20.09 -5.37
CA LEU A 308 36.54 -19.61 -5.85
C LEU A 308 36.70 -18.60 -6.99
N ILE A 309 37.47 -17.53 -6.73
CA ILE A 309 37.75 -16.43 -7.66
C ILE A 309 39.23 -16.07 -7.54
N THR A 310 39.96 -16.02 -8.66
CA THR A 310 41.37 -15.61 -8.71
C THR A 310 41.62 -14.55 -9.77
N SER A 311 42.44 -13.55 -9.44
CA SER A 311 42.89 -12.52 -10.39
C SER A 311 43.83 -13.09 -11.46
N PRO A 312 43.94 -12.45 -12.64
CA PRO A 312 45.12 -12.64 -13.48
C PRO A 312 46.40 -12.29 -12.71
N TYR A 313 47.45 -13.10 -12.88
CA TYR A 313 48.61 -13.08 -11.98
C TYR A 313 49.91 -13.52 -12.67
N GLN A 314 51.02 -13.40 -11.94
CA GLN A 314 52.33 -13.90 -12.37
C GLN A 314 52.48 -15.39 -12.02
N ALA A 315 52.67 -16.24 -13.02
CA ALA A 315 52.82 -17.68 -12.82
C ALA A 315 53.96 -18.02 -11.85
N ASN A 316 53.72 -19.02 -11.00
CA ASN A 316 54.61 -19.50 -9.93
C ASN A 316 54.84 -18.51 -8.77
N THR A 317 54.06 -17.43 -8.68
CA THR A 317 53.89 -16.62 -7.46
C THR A 317 52.39 -16.54 -7.14
N ALA A 318 52.01 -16.19 -5.91
CA ALA A 318 50.59 -15.96 -5.55
C ALA A 318 50.23 -14.47 -5.57
N ALA A 319 50.79 -13.75 -6.56
CA ALA A 319 50.49 -12.35 -6.85
C ALA A 319 48.99 -12.12 -7.12
N GLY A 320 48.52 -10.90 -6.83
CA GLY A 320 47.13 -10.48 -6.98
C GLY A 320 46.23 -10.87 -5.82
N TYR A 321 44.98 -11.25 -6.11
CA TYR A 321 43.99 -11.71 -5.13
C TYR A 321 43.52 -13.13 -5.40
N ILE A 322 43.28 -13.87 -4.31
CA ILE A 322 42.70 -15.22 -4.31
C ILE A 322 41.60 -15.26 -3.25
N LEU A 323 40.35 -15.42 -3.68
CA LEU A 323 39.25 -15.81 -2.80
C LEU A 323 39.11 -17.33 -2.86
N ALA A 324 39.25 -18.00 -1.72
CA ALA A 324 39.25 -19.45 -1.61
C ALA A 324 38.56 -19.90 -0.31
N VAL A 325 38.40 -21.21 -0.15
CA VAL A 325 37.92 -21.82 1.11
C VAL A 325 38.97 -22.80 1.60
N ASP A 326 39.31 -22.75 2.89
CA ASP A 326 40.29 -23.68 3.47
C ASP A 326 39.70 -25.09 3.69
N THR A 327 40.57 -26.04 4.07
CA THR A 327 40.17 -27.43 4.30
C THR A 327 39.30 -27.63 5.55
N THR A 328 39.11 -26.60 6.38
CA THR A 328 38.13 -26.59 7.50
C THR A 328 36.82 -25.89 7.15
N GLY A 329 36.72 -25.33 5.93
CA GLY A 329 35.53 -24.68 5.39
C GLY A 329 35.49 -23.17 5.58
N ARG A 330 36.54 -22.54 6.11
CA ARG A 330 36.57 -21.07 6.32
C ARG A 330 36.82 -20.37 5.00
N LEU A 331 36.07 -19.30 4.74
CA LEU A 331 36.32 -18.38 3.64
C LEU A 331 37.64 -17.64 3.91
N ALA A 332 38.41 -17.41 2.85
CA ALA A 332 39.72 -16.80 2.97
C ALA A 332 40.06 -15.92 1.76
N LEU A 333 40.54 -14.70 2.01
CA LEU A 333 41.07 -13.79 0.99
C LEU A 333 42.57 -13.62 1.19
N TYR A 334 43.35 -13.96 0.18
CA TYR A 334 44.81 -13.80 0.16
C TYR A 334 45.20 -12.68 -0.80
N THR A 335 46.21 -11.90 -0.40
CA THR A 335 46.98 -11.04 -1.31
C THR A 335 48.47 -11.14 -1.01
N ASP A 336 49.30 -11.22 -2.04
CA ASP A 336 50.76 -11.10 -1.92
C ASP A 336 51.16 -9.63 -2.16
N PRO A 337 51.65 -8.90 -1.13
CA PRO A 337 52.10 -7.52 -1.29
C PRO A 337 53.47 -7.42 -1.98
N ASN A 338 54.26 -8.51 -1.98
CA ASN A 338 55.63 -8.56 -2.50
C ASN A 338 55.71 -9.20 -3.89
N GLY A 339 54.79 -10.10 -4.21
CA GLY A 339 54.81 -10.94 -5.41
C GLY A 339 55.84 -12.07 -5.33
N THR A 340 56.29 -12.45 -4.13
CA THR A 340 57.41 -13.39 -3.89
C THR A 340 56.96 -14.81 -3.56
N GLY A 341 55.65 -15.09 -3.52
CA GLY A 341 55.13 -16.39 -3.09
C GLY A 341 55.39 -16.70 -1.61
N THR A 342 55.70 -15.67 -0.82
CA THR A 342 56.18 -15.78 0.57
C THR A 342 55.82 -14.50 1.34
N GLY A 343 55.05 -14.63 2.43
CA GLY A 343 54.62 -13.49 3.25
C GLY A 343 53.28 -12.85 2.81
N TYR A 344 52.26 -13.68 2.62
CA TYR A 344 50.91 -13.25 2.24
C TYR A 344 50.15 -12.55 3.37
N ASN A 345 49.30 -11.58 3.01
CA ASN A 345 48.21 -11.12 3.88
C ASN A 345 47.03 -12.08 3.72
N VAL A 346 46.39 -12.49 4.82
CA VAL A 346 45.22 -13.37 4.78
C VAL A 346 44.14 -12.99 5.80
N ALA A 347 42.96 -12.62 5.30
CA ALA A 347 41.73 -12.61 6.09
C ALA A 347 41.12 -14.02 6.11
N LEU A 348 40.62 -14.46 7.26
CA LEU A 348 39.94 -15.74 7.49
C LEU A 348 38.60 -15.48 8.19
N SER A 349 37.55 -16.19 7.78
CA SER A 349 36.23 -16.12 8.43
C SER A 349 36.16 -16.95 9.72
N SER A 350 35.21 -16.62 10.59
CA SER A 350 34.88 -17.39 11.79
C SER A 350 33.90 -18.52 11.48
N ASN A 351 32.92 -18.25 10.61
CA ASN A 351 31.97 -19.24 10.10
C ASN A 351 32.61 -20.11 9.01
N THR A 352 32.00 -21.27 8.76
CA THR A 352 32.44 -22.26 7.78
C THR A 352 31.33 -22.64 6.80
N ILE A 353 31.72 -22.87 5.54
CA ILE A 353 30.89 -23.44 4.49
C ILE A 353 30.77 -24.94 4.75
N SER A 354 29.54 -25.42 4.96
CA SER A 354 29.22 -26.85 4.90
C SER A 354 29.06 -27.30 3.45
N THR A 355 29.36 -28.57 3.16
CA THR A 355 29.18 -29.09 1.80
C THR A 355 27.71 -29.34 1.48
N GLY A 356 27.32 -29.12 0.22
CA GLY A 356 25.96 -29.34 -0.28
C GLY A 356 24.96 -28.20 -0.05
N ALA A 357 25.34 -27.14 0.68
CA ALA A 357 24.54 -25.92 0.87
C ALA A 357 25.07 -24.75 0.04
N TRP A 358 24.18 -23.83 -0.36
CA TRP A 358 24.55 -22.55 -0.97
C TRP A 358 24.84 -21.51 0.11
N TYR A 359 25.88 -20.70 -0.11
CA TYR A 359 26.26 -19.55 0.73
C TYR A 359 26.60 -18.36 -0.17
N TYR A 360 26.23 -17.15 0.26
CA TYR A 360 26.75 -15.94 -0.36
C TYR A 360 28.04 -15.54 0.31
N VAL A 361 29.10 -15.39 -0.47
CA VAL A 361 30.42 -14.99 0.02
C VAL A 361 30.84 -13.71 -0.68
N ALA A 362 31.35 -12.77 0.11
CA ALA A 362 31.97 -11.56 -0.43
C ALA A 362 33.25 -11.22 0.33
N ALA A 363 34.14 -10.49 -0.33
CA ALA A 363 35.38 -10.01 0.23
C ALA A 363 35.69 -8.61 -0.30
N THR A 364 36.07 -7.69 0.58
CA THR A 364 36.48 -6.33 0.20
C THR A 364 37.92 -6.05 0.59
N TRP A 365 38.57 -5.15 -0.14
CA TRP A 365 39.82 -4.53 0.25
C TRP A 365 39.76 -3.04 -0.05
N ASP A 366 39.97 -2.20 0.96
CA ASP A 366 39.79 -0.73 0.88
C ASP A 366 41.09 0.06 0.64
N GLY A 367 42.16 -0.62 0.24
CA GLY A 367 43.52 -0.07 0.17
C GLY A 367 44.34 -0.32 1.44
N SER A 368 43.70 -0.64 2.57
CA SER A 368 44.35 -0.82 3.89
C SER A 368 43.96 -2.11 4.62
N THR A 369 42.74 -2.60 4.40
CA THR A 369 42.09 -3.64 5.21
C THR A 369 41.30 -4.57 4.31
N GLN A 370 41.65 -5.86 4.34
CA GLN A 370 40.80 -6.94 3.83
C GLN A 370 39.64 -7.18 4.81
N ARG A 371 38.42 -7.38 4.31
CA ARG A 371 37.26 -7.85 5.09
C ARG A 371 36.55 -8.96 4.35
N LEU A 372 36.02 -9.92 5.09
CA LEU A 372 35.22 -11.03 4.59
C LEU A 372 33.77 -10.89 5.06
N TYR A 373 32.84 -11.44 4.27
CA TYR A 373 31.41 -11.37 4.51
C TYR A 373 30.78 -12.73 4.18
N PHE A 374 29.89 -13.18 5.06
CA PHE A 374 29.28 -14.50 5.04
C PHE A 374 27.77 -14.33 5.14
N ASN A 375 27.03 -14.73 4.09
CA ASN A 375 25.59 -14.46 3.94
C ASN A 375 25.23 -12.98 4.20
N GLY A 376 26.02 -12.07 3.61
CA GLY A 376 25.86 -10.63 3.71
C GLY A 376 26.46 -9.97 4.97
N VAL A 377 26.76 -10.73 6.02
CA VAL A 377 27.20 -10.20 7.33
C VAL A 377 28.74 -10.19 7.41
N PRO A 378 29.40 -9.14 7.96
CA PRO A 378 30.86 -9.12 8.15
C PRO A 378 31.34 -10.27 9.04
N ASP A 379 32.35 -11.00 8.58
CA ASP A 379 32.95 -12.13 9.30
C ASP A 379 34.42 -12.34 8.92
N GLY A 380 35.31 -11.59 9.61
CA GLY A 380 36.76 -11.67 9.44
C GLY A 380 37.36 -10.42 8.78
N ALA A 381 38.55 -10.02 9.25
CA ALA A 381 39.30 -8.88 8.69
C ALA A 381 40.81 -9.05 8.91
N HIS A 382 41.63 -8.45 8.04
CA HIS A 382 43.10 -8.44 8.14
C HIS A 382 43.66 -7.14 7.55
N ALA A 383 44.69 -6.56 8.18
CA ALA A 383 45.37 -5.39 7.65
C ALA A 383 46.25 -5.77 6.44
N ALA A 384 46.08 -5.09 5.30
CA ALA A 384 46.81 -5.38 4.07
C ALA A 384 47.08 -4.07 3.31
N ALA A 385 48.31 -3.59 3.35
CA ALA A 385 48.68 -2.26 2.84
C ALA A 385 48.83 -2.17 1.30
N SER A 386 48.84 -3.29 0.59
CA SER A 386 48.99 -3.33 -0.87
C SER A 386 48.58 -4.69 -1.46
N VAL A 387 48.41 -4.71 -2.79
CA VAL A 387 48.25 -5.92 -3.61
C VAL A 387 49.17 -5.79 -4.82
N ASN A 388 50.11 -6.73 -4.99
CA ASN A 388 51.01 -6.75 -6.13
C ASN A 388 50.54 -7.83 -7.12
N TYR A 389 50.14 -7.44 -8.33
CA TYR A 389 49.70 -8.36 -9.39
C TYR A 389 50.85 -8.96 -10.22
N GLY A 390 52.08 -8.43 -10.09
CA GLY A 390 53.26 -8.87 -10.83
C GLY A 390 53.16 -8.66 -12.35
N ALA A 391 54.01 -9.37 -13.10
CA ALA A 391 53.93 -9.43 -14.56
C ALA A 391 52.90 -10.49 -15.00
N VAL A 392 51.82 -10.07 -15.64
CA VAL A 392 50.68 -10.94 -15.99
C VAL A 392 51.07 -11.97 -17.04
N VAL A 393 51.12 -13.24 -16.63
CA VAL A 393 51.43 -14.39 -17.53
C VAL A 393 50.51 -15.59 -17.32
N ALA A 394 49.61 -15.53 -16.34
CA ALA A 394 48.57 -16.54 -16.11
C ALA A 394 47.19 -15.87 -15.96
N PRO A 395 46.11 -16.51 -16.47
CA PRO A 395 44.78 -15.93 -16.41
C PRO A 395 44.13 -16.08 -15.03
N GLY A 396 43.19 -15.18 -14.75
CA GLY A 396 42.27 -15.32 -13.62
C GLY A 396 41.29 -16.47 -13.84
N ARG A 397 40.67 -16.97 -12.77
CA ARG A 397 39.85 -18.19 -12.82
C ARG A 397 38.67 -18.18 -11.86
N LEU A 398 37.61 -18.90 -12.24
CA LEU A 398 36.55 -19.34 -11.33
C LEU A 398 36.67 -20.84 -11.08
N LEU A 399 36.27 -21.27 -9.87
CA LEU A 399 36.38 -22.67 -9.41
C LEU A 399 37.83 -23.22 -9.47
N SER A 400 38.85 -22.37 -9.44
CA SER A 400 40.26 -22.78 -9.49
C SER A 400 41.18 -21.78 -8.82
N TYR A 401 41.95 -22.27 -7.86
CA TYR A 401 43.31 -21.81 -7.60
C TYR A 401 44.27 -22.83 -8.31
N PRO A 402 45.49 -22.47 -8.75
CA PRO A 402 46.32 -23.37 -9.54
C PRO A 402 46.59 -24.72 -8.85
N ASN A 403 46.27 -25.81 -9.56
CA ASN A 403 46.29 -27.20 -9.10
C ASN A 403 45.33 -27.51 -7.92
N GLN A 404 44.42 -26.58 -7.59
CA GLN A 404 43.50 -26.61 -6.46
C GLN A 404 42.11 -26.16 -6.96
N ASN A 405 41.52 -27.01 -7.81
CA ASN A 405 40.24 -26.78 -8.45
C ASN A 405 39.09 -27.19 -7.52
N ALA A 406 38.01 -26.42 -7.53
CA ALA A 406 36.84 -26.68 -6.71
C ALA A 406 35.99 -27.82 -7.27
N ASN A 407 35.45 -28.64 -6.36
CA ASN A 407 34.31 -29.51 -6.65
C ASN A 407 33.08 -28.87 -6.00
N GLY A 408 32.17 -28.33 -6.81
CA GLY A 408 31.10 -27.45 -6.37
C GLY A 408 30.50 -26.64 -7.51
N SER A 409 29.60 -25.72 -7.14
CA SER A 409 28.94 -24.76 -8.04
C SER A 409 29.24 -23.32 -7.60
N ILE A 410 29.24 -22.40 -8.56
CA ILE A 410 29.35 -20.95 -8.36
C ILE A 410 28.31 -20.23 -9.24
N ASP A 411 27.76 -19.14 -8.72
CA ASP A 411 26.69 -18.33 -9.31
C ASP A 411 26.88 -16.84 -8.94
N GLU A 412 26.29 -15.93 -9.72
CA GLU A 412 26.25 -14.47 -9.50
C GLU A 412 27.63 -13.85 -9.22
N VAL A 413 28.62 -14.18 -10.06
CA VAL A 413 30.01 -13.78 -9.82
C VAL A 413 30.25 -12.34 -10.21
N ARG A 414 30.67 -11.51 -9.24
CA ARG A 414 30.88 -10.07 -9.40
C ARG A 414 32.29 -9.69 -8.93
N ILE A 415 33.00 -8.93 -9.77
CA ILE A 415 34.28 -8.30 -9.46
C ILE A 415 34.12 -6.79 -9.64
N SER A 416 34.46 -6.00 -8.62
CA SER A 416 34.36 -4.53 -8.63
C SER A 416 35.67 -3.89 -8.19
N GLY A 417 36.03 -2.76 -8.80
CA GLY A 417 37.16 -1.92 -8.41
C GLY A 417 36.82 -0.88 -7.34
N VAL A 418 35.81 -1.17 -6.51
CA VAL A 418 35.34 -0.35 -5.38
C VAL A 418 35.17 -1.29 -4.19
N ALA A 419 35.62 -0.88 -3.00
CA ALA A 419 35.24 -1.55 -1.75
C ALA A 419 33.80 -1.16 -1.39
N ARG A 420 32.86 -2.10 -1.53
CA ARG A 420 31.45 -1.90 -1.17
C ARG A 420 31.28 -1.87 0.36
N SER A 421 30.28 -1.14 0.84
CA SER A 421 29.96 -1.09 2.27
C SER A 421 29.38 -2.43 2.76
N PRO A 422 29.44 -2.72 4.08
CA PRO A 422 28.69 -3.84 4.65
C PRO A 422 27.21 -3.81 4.28
N ASP A 423 26.62 -2.63 4.26
CA ASP A 423 25.21 -2.43 3.93
C ASP A 423 24.87 -2.75 2.48
N TRP A 424 25.75 -2.41 1.53
CA TRP A 424 25.61 -2.85 0.15
C TRP A 424 25.60 -4.38 0.07
N ILE A 425 26.57 -5.02 0.72
CA ILE A 425 26.78 -6.47 0.65
C ILE A 425 25.64 -7.25 1.32
N LEU A 426 25.07 -6.73 2.42
CA LEU A 426 23.88 -7.30 3.04
C LEU A 426 22.61 -7.06 2.22
N THR A 427 22.50 -5.91 1.55
CA THR A 427 21.37 -5.62 0.65
C THR A 427 21.41 -6.51 -0.60
N GLU A 428 22.59 -6.70 -1.19
CA GLU A 428 22.87 -7.58 -2.34
C GLU A 428 22.53 -9.03 -2.01
N TYR A 429 22.97 -9.53 -0.85
CA TYR A 429 22.56 -10.84 -0.31
C TYR A 429 21.03 -10.97 -0.20
N ARG A 430 20.34 -10.01 0.41
CA ARG A 430 18.87 -10.05 0.58
C ARG A 430 18.14 -10.01 -0.76
N ASN A 431 18.62 -9.23 -1.71
CA ASN A 431 18.01 -9.08 -3.04
C ASN A 431 18.19 -10.33 -3.92
N GLN A 432 19.32 -11.03 -3.81
CA GLN A 432 19.56 -12.29 -4.53
C GLN A 432 18.97 -13.54 -3.84
N SER A 433 18.99 -13.60 -2.50
CA SER A 433 18.64 -14.82 -1.75
C SER A 433 17.16 -15.23 -1.85
N SER A 434 16.25 -14.26 -1.94
CA SER A 434 14.82 -14.48 -2.18
C SER A 434 14.21 -13.28 -2.95
N PRO A 435 14.53 -13.09 -4.25
CA PRO A 435 14.20 -11.85 -4.96
C PRO A 435 12.68 -11.61 -5.05
N SER A 436 11.90 -12.70 -5.23
CA SER A 436 10.45 -12.67 -5.33
C SER A 436 9.71 -12.30 -4.03
N THR A 437 10.41 -12.26 -2.89
CA THR A 437 9.92 -11.69 -1.62
C THR A 437 10.60 -10.37 -1.25
N TYR A 438 11.66 -9.98 -1.96
CA TYR A 438 12.34 -8.70 -1.81
C TYR A 438 11.56 -7.55 -2.46
N ILE A 439 10.82 -7.87 -3.53
CA ILE A 439 9.89 -6.97 -4.21
C ILE A 439 8.43 -7.41 -4.02
N SER A 440 7.50 -6.49 -4.21
CA SER A 440 6.08 -6.76 -4.48
C SER A 440 5.67 -6.11 -5.80
N VAL A 441 4.66 -6.68 -6.48
CA VAL A 441 4.25 -6.21 -7.82
C VAL A 441 2.75 -5.98 -7.88
N GLY A 442 2.36 -4.82 -8.39
CA GLY A 442 0.98 -4.38 -8.47
C GLY A 442 0.13 -5.06 -9.55
N PRO A 443 -1.19 -4.76 -9.57
CA PRO A 443 -2.08 -5.15 -10.66
C PRO A 443 -1.60 -4.55 -12.00
N GLN A 444 -2.01 -5.19 -13.10
CA GLN A 444 -1.76 -4.69 -14.46
C GLN A 444 -2.47 -3.36 -14.69
N LEU A 445 -1.73 -2.42 -15.29
CA LEU A 445 -2.14 -1.07 -15.64
C LEU A 445 -2.18 -0.93 -17.16
N THR A 446 -3.13 -0.19 -17.72
CA THR A 446 -3.29 0.08 -19.17
C THR A 446 -3.38 1.56 -19.48
N SER A 447 -3.09 1.95 -20.74
CA SER A 447 -3.18 3.35 -21.14
C SER A 447 -4.58 3.83 -21.58
N ILE A 448 -5.06 4.81 -20.81
CA ILE A 448 -6.22 5.65 -21.07
C ILE A 448 -5.80 7.12 -20.93
N GLY A 449 -6.14 7.94 -21.93
CA GLY A 449 -6.19 9.39 -21.75
C GLY A 449 -7.36 9.74 -20.83
N TYR A 450 -7.09 10.23 -19.63
CA TYR A 450 -8.13 10.55 -18.65
C TYR A 450 -9.10 11.60 -19.22
N SER A 451 -10.30 11.17 -19.61
CA SER A 451 -11.32 12.03 -20.22
C SER A 451 -11.87 13.10 -19.28
N ASN A 452 -11.56 13.00 -17.99
CA ASN A 452 -11.89 14.01 -16.99
C ASN A 452 -10.95 15.24 -16.99
N GLY A 453 -9.86 15.25 -17.79
CA GLY A 453 -8.99 16.43 -17.98
C GLY A 453 -7.85 16.61 -16.97
N TYR A 454 -7.62 15.63 -16.08
CA TYR A 454 -6.49 15.60 -15.15
C TYR A 454 -5.28 14.87 -15.75
N SER A 455 -4.07 15.16 -15.26
CA SER A 455 -2.84 14.51 -15.73
C SER A 455 -2.39 13.32 -14.88
N TYR A 456 -2.73 13.31 -13.59
CA TYR A 456 -2.24 12.35 -12.59
C TYR A 456 -3.37 11.79 -11.73
N CYS A 457 -3.14 10.62 -11.11
CA CYS A 457 -4.01 10.04 -10.09
C CYS A 457 -3.20 9.25 -9.05
N LYS A 458 -3.61 9.29 -7.79
CA LYS A 458 -3.17 8.36 -6.73
C LYS A 458 -4.38 7.63 -6.18
N VAL A 459 -4.22 6.32 -5.92
CA VAL A 459 -5.25 5.53 -5.24
C VAL A 459 -5.14 5.79 -3.74
N VAL A 460 -6.15 6.45 -3.15
CA VAL A 460 -6.28 6.54 -1.70
C VAL A 460 -7.08 5.32 -1.23
N THR A 461 -6.54 4.59 -0.25
CA THR A 461 -7.12 3.35 0.27
C THR A 461 -7.44 3.51 1.76
N THR A 462 -8.70 3.32 2.14
CA THR A 462 -9.19 3.35 3.52
C THR A 462 -9.26 1.94 4.08
N LEU A 463 -8.73 1.75 5.30
CA LEU A 463 -8.70 0.44 5.96
C LEU A 463 -10.06 0.11 6.60
N HIS A 464 -10.68 -1.00 6.18
CA HIS A 464 -11.98 -1.43 6.72
C HIS A 464 -11.93 -1.75 8.22
N THR A 465 -10.75 -2.16 8.73
CA THR A 465 -10.50 -2.41 10.15
C THR A 465 -10.67 -1.18 11.04
N MET A 466 -10.66 0.03 10.45
CA MET A 466 -10.90 1.29 11.14
C MET A 466 -12.38 1.72 11.08
N VAL A 467 -13.20 1.09 10.24
CA VAL A 467 -14.67 1.23 10.27
C VAL A 467 -15.22 0.40 11.44
N SER A 468 -16.25 0.89 12.12
CA SER A 468 -16.89 0.17 13.23
C SER A 468 -18.21 -0.47 12.79
N GLY A 469 -18.61 -1.51 13.51
CA GLY A 469 -19.92 -2.15 13.38
C GLY A 469 -19.94 -3.39 12.48
N SER A 470 -21.15 -3.73 12.02
CA SER A 470 -21.47 -4.93 11.25
C SER A 470 -22.25 -4.64 9.96
N ASN A 471 -22.23 -3.38 9.53
CA ASN A 471 -22.90 -2.88 8.32
C ASN A 471 -22.04 -1.77 7.70
N ASP A 472 -22.10 -1.61 6.38
CA ASP A 472 -21.41 -0.53 5.67
C ASP A 472 -22.06 0.83 5.97
N LEU A 473 -21.26 1.90 6.06
CA LEU A 473 -21.76 3.25 6.36
C LEU A 473 -22.16 3.97 5.06
N ALA A 474 -23.46 4.20 4.89
CA ALA A 474 -24.00 4.92 3.73
C ALA A 474 -23.79 6.46 3.84
N ASN A 475 -23.53 7.11 2.71
CA ASN A 475 -23.32 8.56 2.58
C ASN A 475 -22.32 9.13 3.61
N TYR A 476 -21.15 8.51 3.69
CA TYR A 476 -20.12 8.84 4.68
C TYR A 476 -19.16 9.93 4.15
N PRO A 477 -19.00 11.09 4.82
CA PRO A 477 -18.06 12.14 4.41
C PRO A 477 -16.64 11.78 4.87
N LEU A 478 -15.87 11.10 4.01
CA LEU A 478 -14.52 10.66 4.32
C LEU A 478 -13.53 11.83 4.35
N THR A 479 -12.96 12.11 5.52
CA THR A 479 -11.82 13.04 5.66
C THR A 479 -10.57 12.41 5.03
N VAL A 480 -10.00 13.10 4.04
CA VAL A 480 -8.72 12.82 3.41
C VAL A 480 -7.75 13.94 3.82
N SER A 481 -6.92 13.68 4.83
CA SER A 481 -5.90 14.61 5.33
C SER A 481 -4.52 13.98 5.18
N LEU A 482 -3.63 14.64 4.44
CA LEU A 482 -2.32 14.11 4.04
C LEU A 482 -1.31 15.22 3.68
N THR A 483 -0.07 14.83 3.41
CA THR A 483 0.94 15.71 2.79
C THR A 483 1.76 14.89 1.81
N ASP A 484 1.79 15.31 0.55
CA ASP A 484 2.39 14.56 -0.55
C ASP A 484 3.21 15.49 -1.46
N ALA A 485 4.44 15.09 -1.78
CA ALA A 485 5.33 15.92 -2.60
C ALA A 485 4.81 16.15 -4.03
N ASP A 486 4.07 15.18 -4.61
CA ASP A 486 3.43 15.36 -5.92
C ASP A 486 2.31 16.42 -5.88
N LEU A 487 1.70 16.66 -4.70
CA LEU A 487 0.64 17.67 -4.54
C LEU A 487 1.15 19.09 -4.35
N LYS A 488 2.46 19.33 -4.30
CA LYS A 488 3.00 20.70 -4.44
C LYS A 488 2.67 21.24 -5.83
N THR A 489 2.67 22.56 -5.99
CA THR A 489 2.59 23.13 -7.35
C THR A 489 3.87 22.85 -8.14
N ALA A 490 3.78 22.87 -9.47
CA ALA A 490 4.95 22.74 -10.35
C ALA A 490 6.08 23.74 -10.02
N ALA A 491 5.74 24.96 -9.60
CA ALA A 491 6.71 25.98 -9.15
C ALA A 491 7.45 25.60 -7.85
N ASN A 492 6.87 24.72 -7.03
CA ASN A 492 7.46 24.17 -5.80
C ASN A 492 7.96 22.72 -5.96
N GLY A 493 8.09 22.24 -7.21
CA GLY A 493 8.63 20.92 -7.54
C GLY A 493 7.64 19.74 -7.45
N GLY A 494 6.34 20.01 -7.35
CA GLY A 494 5.28 19.00 -7.49
C GLY A 494 4.62 19.01 -8.87
N LEU A 495 3.35 18.60 -8.93
CA LEU A 495 2.61 18.34 -10.16
C LEU A 495 1.22 18.99 -10.23
N VAL A 496 0.80 19.73 -9.20
CA VAL A 496 -0.43 20.53 -9.23
C VAL A 496 -0.18 21.81 -10.04
N ASN A 497 -1.13 22.19 -10.90
CA ASN A 497 -0.98 23.37 -11.75
C ASN A 497 -1.51 24.65 -11.09
N ASN A 498 -2.59 24.54 -10.31
CA ASN A 498 -3.27 25.68 -9.71
C ASN A 498 -2.85 25.86 -8.24
N SER A 499 -2.42 27.06 -7.87
CA SER A 499 -2.04 27.40 -6.48
C SER A 499 -3.15 27.19 -5.45
N ASN A 500 -4.40 27.14 -5.90
CA ASN A 500 -5.59 27.03 -5.05
C ASN A 500 -6.14 25.59 -5.02
N GLY A 501 -5.41 24.60 -5.57
CA GLY A 501 -5.82 23.19 -5.55
C GLY A 501 -7.05 22.88 -6.43
N TYR A 502 -7.48 23.80 -7.30
CA TYR A 502 -8.66 23.62 -8.16
C TYR A 502 -8.52 22.45 -9.14
N ASP A 503 -7.29 22.10 -9.51
CA ASP A 503 -6.96 20.91 -10.27
C ASP A 503 -6.65 19.69 -9.39
N ILE A 504 -7.20 19.60 -8.18
CA ILE A 504 -7.28 18.38 -7.36
C ILE A 504 -8.75 17.92 -7.33
N GLY A 505 -9.01 16.61 -7.48
CA GLY A 505 -10.37 16.08 -7.44
C GLY A 505 -10.49 14.58 -7.19
N PHE A 506 -11.69 14.12 -6.84
CA PHE A 506 -11.92 12.76 -6.34
C PHE A 506 -12.97 11.99 -7.15
N TYR A 507 -12.64 10.75 -7.50
CA TYR A 507 -13.46 9.83 -8.31
C TYR A 507 -13.46 8.44 -7.68
N GLN A 508 -14.35 7.56 -8.14
CA GLN A 508 -14.49 6.20 -7.59
C GLN A 508 -13.21 5.34 -7.73
N ASP A 509 -12.37 5.57 -8.73
CA ASP A 509 -11.04 4.96 -8.87
C ASP A 509 -10.14 5.76 -9.84
N CYS A 510 -8.91 5.28 -10.09
CA CYS A 510 -7.99 5.86 -11.08
C CYS A 510 -8.21 5.36 -12.54
N SER A 511 -9.44 5.02 -12.96
CA SER A 511 -9.72 4.56 -14.34
C SER A 511 -9.85 5.68 -15.39
N GLY A 512 -10.05 6.93 -14.98
CA GLY A 512 -10.43 8.05 -15.83
C GLY A 512 -11.91 8.05 -16.27
N ALA A 513 -12.70 7.07 -15.82
CA ALA A 513 -14.10 6.87 -16.18
C ALA A 513 -15.04 6.97 -14.96
N GLY A 514 -16.34 7.12 -15.23
CA GLY A 514 -17.36 7.32 -14.21
C GLY A 514 -17.59 8.79 -13.85
N ALA A 515 -18.53 9.02 -12.94
CA ALA A 515 -18.79 10.35 -12.40
C ALA A 515 -17.74 10.74 -11.32
N PRO A 516 -17.47 12.03 -11.12
CA PRO A 516 -16.80 12.49 -9.91
C PRO A 516 -17.60 12.08 -8.66
N LEU A 517 -16.89 11.88 -7.55
CA LEU A 517 -17.51 11.93 -6.22
C LEU A 517 -17.81 13.40 -5.87
N ASN A 518 -18.69 13.64 -4.90
CA ASN A 518 -18.76 14.98 -4.32
C ASN A 518 -17.60 15.13 -3.33
N TRP A 519 -16.80 16.19 -3.49
CA TRP A 519 -15.78 16.56 -2.51
C TRP A 519 -15.75 18.07 -2.21
N GLU A 520 -15.19 18.39 -1.06
CA GLU A 520 -14.86 19.73 -0.60
C GLU A 520 -13.37 19.75 -0.26
N VAL A 521 -12.63 20.77 -0.69
CA VAL A 521 -11.26 21.00 -0.19
C VAL A 521 -11.38 22.02 0.91
N GLU A 522 -11.04 21.61 2.12
CA GLU A 522 -11.00 22.45 3.29
C GLU A 522 -9.75 23.33 3.24
N SER A 523 -8.57 22.71 3.15
CA SER A 523 -7.28 23.42 3.08
C SER A 523 -6.32 22.76 2.10
N TYR A 524 -5.50 23.57 1.42
CA TYR A 524 -4.47 23.11 0.49
C TYR A 524 -3.26 24.04 0.50
N SER A 525 -2.05 23.49 0.73
CA SER A 525 -0.81 24.26 0.74
C SER A 525 0.04 23.98 -0.51
N PRO A 526 0.13 24.90 -1.48
CA PRO A 526 0.87 24.70 -2.72
C PRO A 526 2.39 24.57 -2.54
N ALA A 527 2.93 24.94 -1.37
CA ALA A 527 4.35 24.88 -1.05
C ALA A 527 4.78 23.56 -0.39
N THR A 528 3.94 22.98 0.48
CA THR A 528 4.24 21.72 1.17
C THR A 528 3.63 20.50 0.49
N GLY A 529 2.50 20.67 -0.22
CA GLY A 529 1.68 19.57 -0.71
C GLY A 529 0.74 19.00 0.36
N ALA A 530 0.51 19.74 1.45
CA ALA A 530 -0.51 19.41 2.43
C ALA A 530 -1.91 19.63 1.85
N LEU A 531 -2.82 18.70 2.13
CA LEU A 531 -4.21 18.72 1.68
C LEU A 531 -5.11 18.21 2.81
N VAL A 532 -6.24 18.90 3.02
CA VAL A 532 -7.42 18.38 3.71
C VAL A 532 -8.62 18.51 2.80
N ALA A 533 -9.31 17.40 2.56
CA ALA A 533 -10.52 17.34 1.77
C ALA A 533 -11.54 16.37 2.36
N HIS A 534 -12.83 16.70 2.25
CA HIS A 534 -13.94 15.84 2.68
C HIS A 534 -14.61 15.25 1.44
N VAL A 535 -14.69 13.92 1.34
CA VAL A 535 -15.13 13.20 0.13
C VAL A 535 -16.31 12.30 0.45
N LEU A 536 -17.48 12.56 -0.16
CA LEU A 536 -18.68 11.76 0.06
C LEU A 536 -18.52 10.37 -0.55
N ARG A 537 -18.64 9.35 0.31
CA ARG A 537 -18.66 7.93 -0.05
C ARG A 537 -20.10 7.42 0.00
N PRO A 538 -20.70 7.00 -1.13
CA PRO A 538 -22.08 6.46 -1.14
C PRO A 538 -22.25 5.26 -0.19
N ALA A 539 -21.21 4.43 -0.08
CA ALA A 539 -21.00 3.48 1.00
C ALA A 539 -19.51 3.43 1.34
N LEU A 540 -19.18 3.25 2.62
CA LEU A 540 -17.84 2.93 3.15
C LEU A 540 -17.90 1.54 3.81
N SER A 541 -17.05 0.61 3.36
CA SER A 541 -17.18 -0.80 3.74
C SER A 541 -16.53 -1.17 5.08
N HIS A 542 -17.22 -2.03 5.84
CA HIS A 542 -16.73 -2.61 7.10
C HIS A 542 -16.04 -3.99 6.94
N THR A 543 -15.97 -4.54 5.72
CA THR A 543 -15.44 -5.91 5.47
C THR A 543 -14.33 -6.01 4.42
N ALA A 544 -14.10 -4.97 3.62
CA ALA A 544 -13.05 -4.95 2.61
C ALA A 544 -12.49 -3.52 2.45
N ASP A 545 -11.18 -3.39 2.27
CA ASP A 545 -10.54 -2.09 2.11
C ASP A 545 -11.09 -1.35 0.88
N ASP A 546 -11.36 -0.07 1.08
CA ASP A 546 -12.13 0.76 0.16
C ASP A 546 -11.20 1.77 -0.54
N THR A 547 -11.46 2.07 -1.81
CA THR A 547 -10.52 2.79 -2.68
C THR A 547 -11.18 3.90 -3.48
N ILE A 548 -10.54 5.06 -3.52
CA ILE A 548 -10.90 6.19 -4.40
C ILE A 548 -9.68 6.66 -5.21
N GLY A 549 -9.93 7.31 -6.36
CA GLY A 549 -8.90 7.98 -7.14
C GLY A 549 -8.84 9.47 -6.78
N MET A 550 -7.70 9.93 -6.27
CA MET A 550 -7.36 11.34 -6.08
C MET A 550 -6.57 11.82 -7.30
N TYR A 551 -7.20 12.61 -8.17
CA TYR A 551 -6.62 13.13 -9.40
C TYR A 551 -6.01 14.51 -9.20
N TYR A 552 -4.95 14.81 -9.94
CA TYR A 552 -4.29 16.11 -9.92
C TYR A 552 -3.59 16.49 -11.24
N GLY A 553 -3.10 17.73 -11.34
CA GLY A 553 -2.32 18.22 -12.49
C GLY A 553 -3.15 18.49 -13.75
N GLY A 554 -4.43 18.81 -13.59
CA GLY A 554 -5.31 19.23 -14.70
C GLY A 554 -5.20 20.73 -15.03
N ALA A 555 -5.82 21.17 -16.12
CA ALA A 555 -5.77 22.56 -16.59
C ALA A 555 -6.99 23.40 -16.10
N PHE A 556 -7.29 23.35 -14.79
CA PHE A 556 -8.52 23.91 -14.23
C PHE A 556 -8.35 25.32 -13.61
N SER A 557 -9.27 26.23 -13.97
CA SER A 557 -9.35 27.60 -13.44
C SER A 557 -10.43 27.79 -12.37
N ASN A 558 -11.26 26.78 -12.12
CA ASN A 558 -12.33 26.75 -11.13
C ASN A 558 -12.34 25.41 -10.38
N PHE A 559 -12.97 25.35 -9.22
CA PHE A 559 -13.20 24.10 -8.49
C PHE A 559 -14.18 23.19 -9.26
N GLN A 560 -13.92 21.88 -9.30
CA GLN A 560 -14.65 20.91 -10.14
C GLN A 560 -15.78 20.14 -9.42
N SER A 561 -16.03 20.43 -8.15
CA SER A 561 -17.07 19.80 -7.32
C SER A 561 -18.02 20.84 -6.71
N THR A 562 -19.13 20.40 -6.12
CA THR A 562 -20.05 21.20 -5.32
C THR A 562 -19.84 20.86 -3.83
N PRO A 563 -19.16 21.71 -3.03
CA PRO A 563 -18.86 21.44 -1.62
C PRO A 563 -20.10 21.04 -0.79
N GLY A 564 -21.18 21.83 -0.87
CA GLY A 564 -22.45 21.55 -0.20
C GLY A 564 -23.22 20.32 -0.67
N ALA A 565 -22.65 19.51 -1.57
CA ALA A 565 -23.16 18.19 -1.94
C ALA A 565 -22.33 17.03 -1.32
N VAL A 566 -21.25 17.32 -0.59
CA VAL A 566 -20.56 16.33 0.28
C VAL A 566 -21.46 15.93 1.44
N TRP A 567 -22.11 16.93 2.04
CA TRP A 567 -22.91 16.78 3.24
C TRP A 567 -24.32 16.34 2.87
N ASP A 568 -24.69 15.13 3.29
CA ASP A 568 -26.02 14.58 3.02
C ASP A 568 -27.15 15.46 3.62
N ALA A 569 -28.38 15.34 3.11
CA ALA A 569 -29.49 16.21 3.49
C ALA A 569 -29.88 16.20 4.99
N ASN A 570 -29.33 15.27 5.79
CA ASN A 570 -29.46 15.29 7.25
C ASN A 570 -28.45 16.23 7.92
N TYR A 571 -27.37 16.66 7.28
CA TYR A 571 -26.50 17.70 7.84
C TYR A 571 -27.20 19.07 7.75
N LYS A 572 -27.16 19.81 8.85
CA LYS A 572 -27.91 21.06 9.09
C LYS A 572 -27.01 22.25 9.40
N LEU A 573 -25.76 21.97 9.78
CA LEU A 573 -24.62 22.86 9.85
C LEU A 573 -23.37 21.98 9.76
N VAL A 574 -22.38 22.38 8.98
CA VAL A 574 -21.02 21.85 9.02
C VAL A 574 -20.08 23.04 8.91
N TRP A 575 -19.12 23.14 9.82
CA TRP A 575 -18.23 24.29 9.91
C TRP A 575 -16.79 23.89 10.22
N HIS A 576 -15.94 24.02 9.21
CA HIS A 576 -14.49 24.00 9.30
C HIS A 576 -14.03 25.41 9.72
N ALA A 577 -13.29 25.53 10.82
CA ALA A 577 -13.29 26.79 11.58
C ALA A 577 -12.37 27.89 11.04
N ALA A 578 -11.19 27.54 10.51
CA ALA A 578 -10.22 28.50 9.97
C ALA A 578 -9.36 27.92 8.84
N ASN A 579 -8.92 28.79 7.94
CA ASN A 579 -8.03 28.48 6.82
C ASN A 579 -7.01 29.61 6.62
N ASP A 580 -5.76 29.25 6.29
CA ASP A 580 -4.67 30.14 5.86
C ASP A 580 -4.53 31.48 6.63
N GLY A 581 -4.78 31.45 7.94
CA GLY A 581 -4.62 32.58 8.86
C GLY A 581 -5.87 33.40 9.17
N GLY A 582 -7.05 33.00 8.67
CA GLY A 582 -8.34 33.64 8.97
C GLY A 582 -9.44 32.65 9.38
N LEU A 583 -10.42 33.12 10.15
CA LEU A 583 -11.63 32.34 10.43
C LEU A 583 -12.48 32.21 9.16
N VAL A 584 -12.97 31.01 8.91
CA VAL A 584 -13.97 30.72 7.89
C VAL A 584 -15.34 31.00 8.51
N LEU A 585 -16.19 31.79 7.83
CA LEU A 585 -17.51 32.20 8.33
C LEU A 585 -18.62 31.74 7.38
N THR A 586 -18.49 30.50 6.89
CA THR A 586 -19.44 29.85 5.99
C THR A 586 -19.81 28.46 6.52
N ASP A 587 -21.10 28.15 6.55
CA ASP A 587 -21.61 26.79 6.68
C ASP A 587 -21.40 26.07 5.34
N SER A 588 -20.68 24.95 5.38
CA SER A 588 -20.36 24.14 4.20
C SER A 588 -21.55 23.34 3.67
N THR A 589 -22.64 23.20 4.43
CA THR A 589 -23.85 22.52 3.96
C THR A 589 -24.68 23.39 3.01
N SER A 590 -25.54 22.76 2.21
CA SER A 590 -26.51 23.48 1.36
C SER A 590 -27.57 24.30 2.14
N ASN A 591 -27.56 24.29 3.48
CA ASN A 591 -28.42 25.15 4.30
C ASN A 591 -27.88 26.59 4.38
N ALA A 592 -26.56 26.79 4.21
CA ALA A 592 -25.88 28.07 4.22
C ALA A 592 -26.26 28.98 5.41
N ASN A 593 -26.30 28.42 6.62
CA ASN A 593 -26.60 29.20 7.83
C ASN A 593 -25.53 30.31 8.03
N PRO A 594 -25.93 31.55 8.39
CA PRO A 594 -25.00 32.67 8.49
C PRO A 594 -24.15 32.59 9.76
N ILE A 595 -22.83 32.69 9.63
CA ILE A 595 -21.90 32.62 10.77
C ILE A 595 -21.34 34.01 11.10
N THR A 596 -21.55 34.48 12.34
CA THR A 596 -21.16 35.81 12.80
C THR A 596 -20.15 35.72 13.95
N ASN A 597 -19.02 36.43 13.82
CA ASN A 597 -17.99 36.55 14.86
C ASN A 597 -18.29 37.70 15.81
N HIS A 598 -18.53 37.39 17.09
CA HIS A 598 -18.77 38.37 18.14
C HIS A 598 -17.55 38.51 19.06
N ASN A 599 -17.15 39.77 19.28
CA ASN A 599 -16.02 40.16 20.15
C ASN A 599 -14.65 39.59 19.73
N ALA A 600 -14.47 39.35 18.42
CA ALA A 600 -13.21 38.98 17.77
C ALA A 600 -12.60 37.67 18.28
N VAL A 601 -13.36 36.58 18.16
CA VAL A 601 -12.84 35.20 18.16
C VAL A 601 -11.68 35.11 17.16
N ALA A 602 -10.62 34.39 17.50
CA ALA A 602 -9.40 34.29 16.70
C ALA A 602 -9.31 32.98 15.91
N ALA A 603 -8.60 32.99 14.77
CA ALA A 603 -8.16 31.77 14.10
C ALA A 603 -6.96 31.15 14.84
N VAL A 604 -6.95 29.83 14.99
CA VAL A 604 -5.89 29.04 15.64
C VAL A 604 -5.63 27.74 14.85
N ALA A 605 -4.67 26.91 15.27
CA ALA A 605 -4.55 25.56 14.73
C ALA A 605 -5.72 24.69 15.21
N GLY A 606 -6.33 23.90 14.32
CA GLY A 606 -7.45 23.03 14.65
C GLY A 606 -7.01 21.67 15.18
N LYS A 607 -7.96 20.75 15.24
CA LYS A 607 -7.69 19.31 15.23
C LYS A 607 -7.50 18.84 13.78
N ILE A 608 -8.32 19.37 12.88
CA ILE A 608 -8.20 19.33 11.43
C ILE A 608 -8.00 20.79 10.98
N GLY A 609 -7.22 21.04 9.93
CA GLY A 609 -7.00 22.40 9.39
C GLY A 609 -6.73 23.48 10.45
N GLY A 610 -7.60 24.50 10.48
CA GLY A 610 -7.60 25.58 11.46
C GLY A 610 -8.85 25.59 12.34
N GLY A 611 -8.66 25.91 13.62
CA GLY A 611 -9.68 26.02 14.66
C GLY A 611 -10.07 27.48 14.98
N ALA A 612 -11.05 27.65 15.86
CA ALA A 612 -11.40 28.93 16.48
C ALA A 612 -11.00 29.00 17.96
N GLY A 613 -10.27 30.05 18.35
CA GLY A 613 -9.76 30.28 19.70
C GLY A 613 -10.58 31.32 20.47
N PHE A 614 -11.06 30.92 21.65
CA PHE A 614 -11.84 31.72 22.59
C PHE A 614 -11.03 31.99 23.86
N ALA A 615 -10.94 33.25 24.27
CA ALA A 615 -10.06 33.69 25.36
C ALA A 615 -10.73 33.65 26.75
N SER A 616 -9.93 33.37 27.78
CA SER A 616 -10.37 33.28 29.18
C SER A 616 -11.17 34.50 29.65
N GLY A 617 -12.39 34.24 30.15
CA GLY A 617 -13.28 35.27 30.70
C GLY A 617 -13.81 36.29 29.69
N SER A 618 -13.59 36.07 28.39
CA SER A 618 -14.04 36.98 27.34
C SER A 618 -15.49 36.70 26.93
N ALA A 619 -16.21 37.73 26.46
CA ALA A 619 -17.54 37.59 25.88
C ALA A 619 -17.50 37.13 24.41
N GLN A 620 -16.52 36.30 24.04
CA GLN A 620 -16.33 35.82 22.67
C GLN A 620 -17.27 34.66 22.37
N TYR A 621 -17.98 34.75 21.24
CA TYR A 621 -18.84 33.70 20.73
C TYR A 621 -18.92 33.74 19.20
N LEU A 622 -19.28 32.62 18.60
CA LEU A 622 -19.76 32.56 17.22
C LEU A 622 -21.25 32.26 17.23
N ASP A 623 -21.98 32.96 16.39
CA ASP A 623 -23.41 32.77 16.16
C ASP A 623 -23.61 32.15 14.78
N PHE A 624 -24.18 30.94 14.72
CA PHE A 624 -24.45 30.18 13.50
C PHE A 624 -25.83 30.48 12.91
N GLY A 625 -26.50 31.55 13.37
CA GLY A 625 -27.82 31.94 12.91
C GLY A 625 -28.94 31.03 13.39
N SER A 626 -30.17 31.43 13.06
CA SER A 626 -31.40 30.76 13.45
C SER A 626 -32.09 30.11 12.24
N SER A 627 -32.28 28.79 12.29
CA SER A 627 -32.99 28.03 11.25
C SER A 627 -33.86 26.92 11.85
N THR A 628 -34.78 26.40 11.05
CA THR A 628 -35.54 25.16 11.36
C THR A 628 -34.64 23.92 11.25
N GLY A 629 -33.64 23.94 10.37
CA GLY A 629 -32.66 22.87 10.25
C GLY A 629 -31.92 22.61 11.56
N LEU A 630 -31.55 23.69 12.27
CA LEU A 630 -30.94 23.66 13.60
C LEU A 630 -31.92 23.34 14.75
N ASN A 631 -33.16 22.90 14.48
CA ASN A 631 -34.06 22.39 15.53
C ASN A 631 -34.79 21.10 15.09
N PRO A 632 -34.05 20.01 14.80
CA PRO A 632 -34.60 18.79 14.21
C PRO A 632 -35.16 17.82 15.24
N ALA A 633 -36.20 17.05 14.88
CA ALA A 633 -36.88 16.14 15.79
C ALA A 633 -35.96 15.09 16.44
N ASN A 634 -34.99 14.56 15.67
CA ASN A 634 -33.85 13.77 16.15
C ASN A 634 -32.56 14.54 15.85
N LEU A 635 -31.52 14.36 16.65
CA LEU A 635 -30.34 15.23 16.63
C LEU A 635 -29.03 14.43 16.74
N THR A 636 -28.00 14.90 16.06
CA THR A 636 -26.59 14.73 16.46
C THR A 636 -25.92 16.09 16.47
N VAL A 637 -25.13 16.38 17.50
CA VAL A 637 -24.21 17.53 17.57
C VAL A 637 -22.83 16.98 17.87
N GLU A 638 -21.84 17.37 17.08
CA GLU A 638 -20.43 17.05 17.33
C GLU A 638 -19.54 18.29 17.22
N ALA A 639 -18.43 18.27 17.96
CA ALA A 639 -17.34 19.22 17.88
C ALA A 639 -16.04 18.59 18.38
N TRP A 640 -14.90 19.04 17.86
CA TRP A 640 -13.62 18.90 18.55
C TRP A 640 -13.37 20.10 19.45
N VAL A 641 -12.85 19.85 20.66
CA VAL A 641 -12.53 20.89 21.63
C VAL A 641 -11.23 20.60 22.37
N ASN A 642 -10.40 21.64 22.51
CA ASN A 642 -9.20 21.65 23.33
C ASN A 642 -9.25 22.85 24.27
N TYR A 643 -9.70 22.62 25.50
CA TYR A 643 -9.89 23.69 26.48
C TYR A 643 -8.62 23.98 27.29
N THR A 644 -8.38 25.26 27.57
CA THR A 644 -7.34 25.74 28.49
C THR A 644 -7.90 25.89 29.91
N SER A 645 -9.15 26.31 30.08
CA SER A 645 -9.82 26.30 31.39
C SER A 645 -11.34 26.20 31.28
N VAL A 646 -11.96 25.50 32.23
CA VAL A 646 -13.43 25.45 32.40
C VAL A 646 -13.75 26.04 33.78
N ALA A 647 -14.31 27.25 33.77
CA ALA A 647 -14.39 28.12 34.96
C ALA A 647 -15.61 29.07 34.97
N SER A 648 -16.61 28.83 34.11
CA SER A 648 -17.80 29.67 34.03
C SER A 648 -18.58 29.72 35.36
N PRO A 649 -19.22 30.85 35.73
CA PRO A 649 -19.73 31.07 37.09
C PRO A 649 -20.87 30.15 37.52
N ASP A 650 -21.67 29.64 36.58
CA ASP A 650 -22.77 28.69 36.83
C ASP A 650 -22.30 27.22 36.90
N GLY A 651 -21.04 26.96 36.55
CA GLY A 651 -20.44 25.63 36.50
C GLY A 651 -20.33 25.01 35.10
N TYR A 652 -20.83 25.66 34.04
CA TYR A 652 -20.98 25.10 32.71
C TYR A 652 -20.35 25.98 31.62
N ASN A 653 -19.62 25.37 30.68
CA ASN A 653 -18.89 26.08 29.63
C ASN A 653 -19.35 25.55 28.27
N SER A 654 -19.70 26.45 27.37
CA SER A 654 -20.43 26.17 26.13
C SER A 654 -19.52 25.69 25.01
N VAL A 655 -19.68 24.43 24.59
CA VAL A 655 -19.05 23.91 23.36
C VAL A 655 -19.99 24.13 22.17
N PHE A 656 -21.28 23.83 22.34
CA PHE A 656 -22.34 24.21 21.40
C PHE A 656 -23.68 24.32 22.14
N ASP A 657 -24.39 25.42 21.98
CA ASP A 657 -25.72 25.65 22.57
C ASP A 657 -26.70 26.16 21.51
N ARG A 658 -27.98 25.82 21.71
CA ARG A 658 -29.10 26.48 21.05
C ARG A 658 -30.19 26.70 22.09
N GLU A 659 -30.07 27.80 22.83
CA GLU A 659 -30.76 28.01 24.11
C GLU A 659 -31.34 29.43 24.25
N HIS A 660 -32.57 29.52 24.77
CA HIS A 660 -33.10 30.72 25.39
C HIS A 660 -32.57 30.83 26.84
N ALA A 661 -32.42 32.05 27.37
CA ALA A 661 -32.04 32.31 28.77
C ALA A 661 -33.02 31.78 29.87
N ALA A 662 -33.95 30.90 29.53
CA ALA A 662 -34.85 30.18 30.44
C ALA A 662 -34.95 28.67 30.14
N PHE A 663 -34.13 28.14 29.23
CA PHE A 663 -34.14 26.76 28.69
C PHE A 663 -35.56 26.30 28.32
N ALA A 664 -36.06 26.69 27.15
CA ALA A 664 -37.42 26.44 26.65
C ALA A 664 -37.53 25.15 25.80
N ALA A 665 -38.72 24.89 25.23
CA ALA A 665 -39.02 23.68 24.46
C ALA A 665 -38.42 23.71 23.04
N GLY A 666 -37.50 22.80 22.75
CA GLY A 666 -36.64 22.82 21.55
C GLY A 666 -35.26 23.45 21.79
N ASP A 667 -34.89 23.73 23.04
CA ASP A 667 -33.55 24.16 23.40
C ASP A 667 -32.64 22.93 23.65
N TYR A 668 -31.36 23.02 23.32
CA TYR A 668 -30.37 21.96 23.57
C TYR A 668 -28.94 22.48 23.75
N SER A 669 -28.11 21.69 24.45
CA SER A 669 -26.79 22.11 24.95
C SER A 669 -25.78 20.97 24.96
N LEU A 670 -24.55 21.26 24.53
CA LEU A 670 -23.34 20.43 24.66
C LEU A 670 -22.27 21.24 25.41
N LEU A 671 -21.92 20.77 26.60
CA LEU A 671 -21.22 21.55 27.63
C LEU A 671 -20.04 20.78 28.24
N ILE A 672 -19.07 21.51 28.79
CA ILE A 672 -18.08 20.97 29.72
C ILE A 672 -18.26 21.65 31.08
N LYS A 673 -18.38 20.86 32.15
CA LYS A 673 -18.47 21.36 33.53
C LYS A 673 -17.10 21.78 34.05
N ASN A 674 -17.07 22.66 35.05
CA ASN A 674 -15.83 23.12 35.70
C ASN A 674 -14.97 22.00 36.34
N ASN A 675 -15.49 20.77 36.49
CA ASN A 675 -14.75 19.59 36.93
C ASN A 675 -14.20 18.72 35.77
N GLY A 676 -14.26 19.20 34.52
CA GLY A 676 -13.80 18.48 33.32
C GLY A 676 -14.77 17.41 32.80
N LYS A 677 -15.97 17.28 33.38
CA LYS A 677 -16.99 16.32 32.90
C LYS A 677 -17.80 16.90 31.74
N MET A 678 -18.11 16.07 30.74
CA MET A 678 -19.07 16.39 29.68
C MET A 678 -20.48 16.46 30.28
N ALA A 679 -21.25 17.49 29.96
CA ALA A 679 -22.68 17.57 30.28
C ALA A 679 -23.47 17.93 29.03
N TYR A 680 -24.69 17.43 28.92
CA TYR A 680 -25.52 17.64 27.74
C TYR A 680 -27.00 17.54 28.09
N TYR A 681 -27.79 18.40 27.46
CA TYR A 681 -29.20 18.61 27.79
C TYR A 681 -30.02 18.92 26.55
N LEU A 682 -31.30 18.61 26.62
CA LEU A 682 -32.32 19.13 25.72
C LEU A 682 -33.66 19.27 26.44
N LYS A 683 -34.55 20.04 25.84
CA LYS A 683 -35.96 20.06 26.20
C LYS A 683 -36.80 19.69 24.98
N ASP A 684 -37.63 18.67 25.12
CA ASP A 684 -38.45 18.19 24.01
C ASP A 684 -39.55 19.18 23.62
N ALA A 685 -40.27 18.90 22.53
CA ALA A 685 -41.36 19.74 22.03
C ALA A 685 -42.56 19.88 23.01
N ALA A 686 -42.65 19.04 24.04
CA ALA A 686 -43.64 19.14 25.12
C ALA A 686 -43.11 19.89 26.36
N GLY A 687 -41.84 20.31 26.36
CA GLY A 687 -41.19 21.00 27.46
C GLY A 687 -40.60 20.08 28.54
N ALA A 688 -40.51 18.77 28.30
CA ALA A 688 -39.84 17.85 29.22
C ALA A 688 -38.31 17.90 29.03
N MET A 689 -37.57 18.03 30.13
CA MET A 689 -36.11 18.13 30.13
C MET A 689 -35.47 16.74 30.20
N VAL A 690 -34.48 16.49 29.33
CA VAL A 690 -33.70 15.25 29.28
C VAL A 690 -32.21 15.64 29.25
N GLY A 691 -31.36 14.94 30.00
CA GLY A 691 -29.94 15.30 30.07
C GLY A 691 -29.09 14.42 30.96
N ILE A 692 -27.79 14.65 30.91
CA ILE A 692 -26.75 14.05 31.75
C ILE A 692 -25.87 15.16 32.31
N ASP A 693 -25.78 15.24 33.64
CA ASP A 693 -25.07 16.30 34.35
C ASP A 693 -23.67 15.87 34.82
N GLY A 694 -22.77 15.57 33.88
CA GLY A 694 -21.39 15.23 34.22
C GLY A 694 -21.18 13.89 34.94
N THR A 695 -22.15 12.98 34.84
CA THR A 695 -22.10 11.64 35.47
C THR A 695 -21.43 10.57 34.62
N GLY A 696 -20.98 10.90 33.40
CA GLY A 696 -20.27 9.98 32.51
C GLY A 696 -18.89 9.56 33.00
N ALA A 697 -18.33 8.51 32.39
CA ALA A 697 -17.11 7.86 32.85
C ALA A 697 -15.86 8.75 32.69
N ASN A 698 -15.70 9.39 31.54
CA ASN A 698 -14.52 10.16 31.16
C ASN A 698 -14.43 11.48 31.90
N THR A 699 -13.21 11.97 32.14
CA THR A 699 -12.95 13.33 32.62
C THR A 699 -11.95 13.95 31.66
N LEU A 700 -12.35 15.01 30.97
CA LEU A 700 -11.50 15.73 30.03
C LEU A 700 -10.36 16.42 30.82
N SER A 701 -9.24 16.68 30.14
CA SER A 701 -8.07 17.33 30.75
C SER A 701 -7.58 18.50 29.89
N PRO A 702 -7.13 19.62 30.47
CA PRO A 702 -6.77 20.81 29.72
C PRO A 702 -5.64 20.55 28.71
N GLY A 703 -5.63 21.29 27.60
CA GLY A 703 -4.58 21.18 26.57
C GLY A 703 -4.72 20.00 25.61
N ASN A 704 -5.73 19.13 25.78
CA ASN A 704 -5.96 17.95 24.95
C ASN A 704 -7.19 18.15 24.03
N TRP A 705 -7.02 17.88 22.74
CA TRP A 705 -8.14 17.75 21.80
C TRP A 705 -8.99 16.53 22.15
N ASN A 706 -10.30 16.75 22.31
CA ASN A 706 -11.30 15.70 22.51
C ASN A 706 -12.46 15.90 21.54
N HIS A 707 -12.96 14.81 20.96
CA HIS A 707 -14.18 14.78 20.15
C HIS A 707 -15.37 14.54 21.07
N LEU A 708 -16.30 15.48 21.12
CA LEU A 708 -17.50 15.39 21.95
C LEU A 708 -18.72 15.29 21.04
N VAL A 709 -19.54 14.26 21.24
CA VAL A 709 -20.76 14.03 20.43
C VAL A 709 -21.97 13.80 21.33
N MET A 710 -23.07 14.48 21.06
CA MET A 710 -24.39 14.22 21.63
C MET A 710 -25.31 13.67 20.53
N THR A 711 -25.99 12.56 20.77
CA THR A 711 -27.04 12.03 19.89
C THR A 711 -28.38 11.91 20.62
N TYR A 712 -29.48 12.20 19.92
CA TYR A 712 -30.83 12.12 20.44
C TYR A 712 -31.79 11.48 19.44
N SER A 713 -32.49 10.43 19.89
CA SER A 713 -33.58 9.79 19.15
C SER A 713 -34.85 9.79 19.99
N ALA A 714 -35.92 10.42 19.49
CA ALA A 714 -37.23 10.41 20.13
C ALA A 714 -37.73 8.97 20.36
N GLY A 715 -38.16 8.67 21.59
CA GLY A 715 -38.54 7.31 22.04
C GLY A 715 -37.37 6.34 22.23
N GLY A 716 -36.13 6.75 21.97
CA GLY A 716 -34.91 5.98 22.17
C GLY A 716 -34.08 6.50 23.36
N SER A 717 -32.94 7.12 23.08
CA SER A 717 -32.03 7.65 24.09
C SER A 717 -31.50 9.05 23.76
N LEU A 718 -31.04 9.75 24.79
CA LEU A 718 -30.06 10.82 24.71
C LEU A 718 -28.72 10.24 25.16
N THR A 719 -27.72 10.24 24.27
CA THR A 719 -26.43 9.58 24.49
C THR A 719 -25.27 10.53 24.20
N GLY A 720 -24.29 10.56 25.10
CA GLY A 720 -23.06 11.33 24.93
C GLY A 720 -21.85 10.42 24.69
N TYR A 721 -20.95 10.88 23.83
CA TYR A 721 -19.71 10.19 23.46
C TYR A 721 -18.52 11.12 23.66
N VAL A 722 -17.41 10.54 24.11
CA VAL A 722 -16.10 11.16 24.23
C VAL A 722 -15.11 10.32 23.44
N ASN A 723 -14.44 10.91 22.46
CA ASN A 723 -13.41 10.26 21.64
C ASN A 723 -13.90 8.94 21.00
N GLY A 724 -15.07 8.99 20.34
CA GLY A 724 -15.71 7.84 19.70
C GLY A 724 -16.38 6.83 20.64
N SER A 725 -16.03 6.81 21.94
CA SER A 725 -16.63 5.91 22.93
C SER A 725 -17.85 6.54 23.59
N GLN A 726 -18.89 5.74 23.85
CA GLN A 726 -20.01 6.18 24.69
C GLN A 726 -19.51 6.51 26.11
N ASP A 727 -19.95 7.64 26.65
CA ASP A 727 -19.57 8.16 27.96
C ASP A 727 -20.70 8.01 29.00
N ALA A 728 -21.93 8.27 28.57
CA ALA A 728 -23.17 8.04 29.32
C ALA A 728 -24.38 8.01 28.36
N ALA A 729 -25.53 7.58 28.87
CA ALA A 729 -26.83 7.72 28.20
C ALA A 729 -27.97 7.83 29.21
N THR A 730 -29.09 8.39 28.77
CA THR A 730 -30.39 8.36 29.46
C THR A 730 -31.52 8.08 28.47
N ALA A 731 -32.68 7.67 28.96
CA ALA A 731 -33.85 7.43 28.11
C ALA A 731 -34.38 8.75 27.53
N ALA A 732 -34.76 8.73 26.25
CA ALA A 732 -35.45 9.85 25.62
C ALA A 732 -36.93 9.87 26.04
N THR A 733 -37.56 11.04 25.97
CA THR A 733 -39.02 11.15 25.90
C THR A 733 -39.52 10.72 24.52
N ALA A 734 -40.83 10.48 24.39
CA ALA A 734 -41.45 10.07 23.12
C ALA A 734 -41.55 11.19 22.06
N ASN A 735 -41.24 12.44 22.41
CA ASN A 735 -41.34 13.59 21.52
C ASN A 735 -39.96 13.93 20.94
N GLY A 736 -39.91 14.47 19.73
CA GLY A 736 -38.69 15.12 19.22
C GLY A 736 -38.50 16.53 19.79
N LEU A 737 -37.46 17.23 19.33
CA LEU A 737 -37.37 18.69 19.47
C LEU A 737 -38.47 19.39 18.63
N SER A 738 -38.71 20.68 18.92
CA SER A 738 -39.74 21.47 18.24
C SER A 738 -39.22 22.06 16.92
N ASN A 739 -39.96 21.98 15.81
CA ASN A 739 -39.50 22.51 14.52
C ASN A 739 -39.65 24.06 14.40
N GLY A 740 -39.23 24.80 15.43
CA GLY A 740 -39.38 26.25 15.57
C GLY A 740 -38.03 27.00 15.55
N SER A 741 -37.99 28.15 14.85
CA SER A 741 -36.74 28.74 14.32
C SER A 741 -36.33 30.11 14.88
N SER A 742 -36.71 30.47 16.11
CA SER A 742 -36.47 31.82 16.67
C SER A 742 -35.17 32.01 17.46
N ILE A 743 -34.37 30.95 17.69
CA ILE A 743 -33.11 31.00 18.45
C ILE A 743 -31.92 30.78 17.51
N PRO A 744 -30.84 31.56 17.62
CA PRO A 744 -29.56 31.18 17.04
C PRO A 744 -28.96 29.94 17.72
N ALA A 745 -28.15 29.18 17.00
CA ALA A 745 -27.19 28.26 17.62
C ALA A 745 -25.82 28.93 17.76
N GLN A 746 -25.07 28.64 18.83
CA GLN A 746 -23.84 29.34 19.19
C GLN A 746 -22.77 28.40 19.77
N THR A 747 -21.51 28.83 19.75
CA THR A 747 -20.42 28.24 20.56
C THR A 747 -19.80 29.32 21.46
N SER A 748 -19.41 28.97 22.69
CA SER A 748 -19.07 29.92 23.76
C SER A 748 -20.23 30.86 24.13
N PHE A 749 -21.45 30.30 24.21
CA PHE A 749 -22.75 30.95 24.41
C PHE A 749 -22.77 32.17 25.33
N TYR A 750 -23.42 33.24 24.84
CA TYR A 750 -23.68 34.46 25.60
C TYR A 750 -25.19 34.75 25.72
N SER A 751 -25.68 34.80 26.96
CA SER A 751 -27.00 35.33 27.27
C SER A 751 -26.97 36.33 28.43
N ALA A 752 -27.95 37.23 28.46
CA ALA A 752 -28.17 38.17 29.56
C ALA A 752 -28.78 37.45 30.80
N GLY A 753 -27.99 36.56 31.39
CA GLY A 753 -28.34 35.77 32.58
C GLY A 753 -27.37 34.62 32.82
N PHE A 754 -26.97 33.92 31.75
CA PHE A 754 -26.12 32.73 31.80
C PHE A 754 -24.94 32.86 30.81
N PRO A 755 -23.83 33.51 31.21
CA PRO A 755 -22.61 33.60 30.41
C PRO A 755 -21.75 32.33 30.60
N ARG A 756 -21.82 31.40 29.65
CA ARG A 756 -21.11 30.10 29.68
C ARG A 756 -19.84 30.11 28.84
N TYR A 757 -19.04 31.16 28.99
CA TYR A 757 -17.86 31.41 28.13
C TYR A 757 -16.86 30.25 28.18
N LEU A 758 -16.40 29.84 27.00
CA LEU A 758 -15.40 28.80 26.85
C LEU A 758 -14.00 29.41 26.69
N ASN A 759 -12.99 28.85 27.34
CA ASN A 759 -11.58 29.18 27.11
C ASN A 759 -10.91 27.99 26.42
N ALA A 760 -10.99 27.94 25.09
CA ALA A 760 -10.60 26.76 24.30
C ALA A 760 -10.26 27.11 22.85
N SER A 761 -9.62 26.16 22.16
CA SER A 761 -9.79 25.98 20.71
C SER A 761 -10.98 25.06 20.46
N VAL A 762 -11.83 25.39 19.48
CA VAL A 762 -12.96 24.57 19.01
C VAL A 762 -12.85 24.41 17.49
N ASP A 763 -13.25 23.26 16.98
CA ASP A 763 -13.08 22.86 15.59
C ASP A 763 -14.15 21.83 15.16
N GLU A 764 -14.37 21.65 13.86
CA GLU A 764 -15.30 20.68 13.27
C GLU A 764 -16.70 20.66 13.92
N ILE A 765 -17.35 21.81 14.02
CA ILE A 765 -18.72 21.86 14.58
C ILE A 765 -19.71 21.39 13.51
N ARG A 766 -20.48 20.35 13.84
CA ARG A 766 -21.47 19.77 12.92
C ARG A 766 -22.78 19.46 13.64
N VAL A 767 -23.90 19.68 12.94
CA VAL A 767 -25.25 19.37 13.41
C VAL A 767 -25.96 18.52 12.38
N SER A 768 -26.61 17.44 12.81
CA SER A 768 -27.37 16.54 11.95
C SER A 768 -28.78 16.24 12.49
N SER A 769 -29.76 16.09 11.60
CA SER A 769 -31.18 15.83 11.92
C SER A 769 -31.52 14.35 12.13
N ILE A 770 -30.52 13.51 12.41
CA ILE A 770 -30.66 12.11 12.80
C ILE A 770 -29.72 11.81 13.97
N ALA A 771 -30.08 10.83 14.80
CA ALA A 771 -29.12 10.21 15.71
C ALA A 771 -28.17 9.32 14.90
N ARG A 772 -26.90 9.71 14.77
CA ARG A 772 -25.86 8.83 14.21
C ARG A 772 -25.60 7.68 15.20
N SER A 773 -25.24 6.51 14.69
CA SER A 773 -24.99 5.32 15.53
C SER A 773 -23.66 5.41 16.28
N ALA A 774 -23.51 4.63 17.36
CA ALA A 774 -22.23 4.51 18.07
C ALA A 774 -21.08 4.08 17.13
N ASP A 775 -21.36 3.19 16.18
CA ASP A 775 -20.39 2.76 15.16
C ASP A 775 -20.02 3.88 14.18
N TRP A 776 -20.98 4.71 13.77
CA TRP A 776 -20.70 5.88 12.95
C TRP A 776 -19.81 6.87 13.73
N VAL A 777 -20.15 7.18 14.98
CA VAL A 777 -19.40 8.11 15.85
C VAL A 777 -17.98 7.62 16.14
N LEU A 778 -17.78 6.32 16.37
CA LEU A 778 -16.44 5.73 16.53
C LEU A 778 -15.65 5.72 15.22
N THR A 779 -16.31 5.55 14.07
CA THR A 779 -15.66 5.63 12.76
C THR A 779 -15.23 7.06 12.44
N GLU A 780 -16.08 8.05 12.72
CA GLU A 780 -15.77 9.48 12.54
C GLU A 780 -14.59 9.90 13.40
N PHE A 781 -14.61 9.56 14.70
CA PHE A 781 -13.48 9.78 15.59
C PHE A 781 -12.18 9.17 15.03
N ARG A 782 -12.21 7.93 14.52
CA ARG A 782 -11.01 7.28 13.96
C ARG A 782 -10.51 7.97 12.68
N ASN A 783 -11.41 8.37 11.78
CA ASN A 783 -11.07 9.05 10.54
C ASN A 783 -10.42 10.41 10.81
N GLN A 784 -10.96 11.18 11.75
CA GLN A 784 -10.50 12.51 12.10
C GLN A 784 -9.32 12.55 13.10
N SER A 785 -9.21 11.58 14.01
CA SER A 785 -8.21 11.62 15.09
C SER A 785 -6.78 11.34 14.63
N ALA A 786 -6.58 10.46 13.64
CA ALA A 786 -5.26 10.15 13.09
C ALA A 786 -5.34 9.76 11.59
N PRO A 787 -5.63 10.71 10.68
CA PRO A 787 -5.92 10.41 9.27
C PRO A 787 -4.84 9.57 8.56
N ALA A 788 -3.56 9.88 8.81
CA ALA A 788 -2.41 9.15 8.25
C ALA A 788 -2.25 7.69 8.75
N SER A 789 -3.08 7.23 9.69
CA SER A 789 -3.20 5.82 10.10
C SER A 789 -4.49 5.15 9.60
N TYR A 790 -5.42 5.96 9.07
CA TYR A 790 -6.74 5.55 8.59
C TYR A 790 -6.77 5.32 7.07
N LEU A 791 -5.92 6.07 6.33
CA LEU A 791 -5.73 5.95 4.89
C LEU A 791 -4.27 5.65 4.53
N SER A 792 -4.08 5.00 3.39
CA SER A 792 -2.79 4.90 2.70
C SER A 792 -2.90 5.46 1.27
N VAL A 793 -1.81 6.03 0.76
CA VAL A 793 -1.76 6.67 -0.56
C VAL A 793 -0.85 5.87 -1.48
N GLY A 794 -1.38 5.41 -2.61
CA GLY A 794 -0.63 4.66 -3.61
C GLY A 794 0.36 5.53 -4.41
N PRO A 795 1.25 4.89 -5.19
CA PRO A 795 2.18 5.59 -6.08
C PRO A 795 1.45 6.40 -7.14
N ARG A 796 2.13 7.42 -7.68
CA ARG A 796 1.67 8.23 -8.81
C ARG A 796 1.35 7.35 -10.02
N LEU A 797 0.12 7.50 -10.52
CA LEU A 797 -0.34 7.08 -11.83
C LEU A 797 -0.53 8.35 -12.68
N SER A 798 -0.50 8.23 -14.01
CA SER A 798 -0.81 9.34 -14.91
C SER A 798 -1.80 8.97 -16.01
N VAL A 799 -2.21 9.97 -16.78
CA VAL A 799 -2.65 9.80 -18.17
C VAL A 799 -1.80 8.72 -18.81
N GLY A 800 -2.45 7.63 -19.20
CA GLY A 800 -1.82 6.38 -19.57
C GLY A 800 -1.93 5.24 -18.55
N THR A 801 -2.70 5.32 -17.45
CA THR A 801 -2.56 4.32 -16.36
C THR A 801 -3.86 3.91 -15.66
N VAL A 802 -4.33 2.68 -15.89
CA VAL A 802 -5.62 2.15 -15.38
C VAL A 802 -5.54 0.70 -14.91
N ARG A 803 -5.90 0.43 -13.65
CA ARG A 803 -5.91 -0.93 -13.06
C ARG A 803 -6.99 -1.83 -13.67
N ILE A 804 -6.62 -2.93 -14.30
CA ILE A 804 -7.57 -4.02 -14.61
C ILE A 804 -7.79 -4.87 -13.35
N ARG A 805 -9.01 -4.85 -12.79
CA ARG A 805 -9.47 -5.88 -11.83
C ARG A 805 -10.06 -7.07 -12.59
N HIS A 806 -9.26 -8.09 -12.86
CA HIS A 806 -9.78 -9.46 -13.01
C HIS A 806 -9.63 -10.17 -11.65
N SER A 807 -10.60 -10.89 -11.10
CA SER A 807 -11.88 -11.33 -11.69
C SER A 807 -13.04 -11.19 -10.69
N VAL A 808 -14.25 -10.99 -11.20
CA VAL A 808 -15.47 -11.45 -10.52
C VAL A 808 -15.64 -12.91 -10.89
N LYS A 809 -15.77 -13.80 -9.89
CA LYS A 809 -16.31 -15.14 -10.13
C LYS A 809 -17.82 -15.05 -10.32
N THR A 810 -18.27 -15.09 -11.55
CA THR A 810 -19.63 -15.56 -11.87
C THR A 810 -19.54 -17.05 -12.19
N ASP A 811 -19.86 -17.90 -11.21
CA ASP A 811 -20.04 -19.32 -11.47
C ASP A 811 -21.31 -19.53 -12.33
N GLN A 812 -21.23 -20.43 -13.32
CA GLN A 812 -22.33 -21.01 -14.09
C GLN A 812 -22.07 -22.50 -14.31
#